data_AF-A0A1I5VD14-F1
#
_entry.id   AF-A0A1I5VD14-F1
#
_cell.length_a   1.000
_cell.length_b   1.000
_cell.length_c   1.000
_cell.angle_alpha   90.00
_cell.angle_beta   90.00
_cell.angle_gamma   90.00
#
_symmetry.space_group_name_H-M   'P 1'
#
loop_
_entity.id
_entity.type
_entity.pdbx_description
1 polymer ?
#
loop_
_entity_poly.entity_id
_entity_poly.type
_entity_poly.pdbx_seq_one_letter_code
_entity_poly.pdbx_strand_id
1 'polypeptide(L)'
;MKLYLLDMGSKIYGDCILAVEGDRSILIDGAHPGDWKSSGDTPSIPDQISKVLGKPPFNVDLLIVTHCHSDHIGCLPKLVQDGTVTFEQALVADENLGFPTDGEDAPMDAETAKVVAAIVEEPQPELDGPALDQFLTDAANLSANYSAMLTKLKTDRTKIVRYTGPSAKVTQIEKDFADFNLKILGPSADHLKICRDELRRLKNKARHASDALRHADAALQAADIYKKLLFGSGAKEADAAVDDIQEYLDRVGPGAALNDQSIVLSLGKTGQRILLTGDMQLAVPEVPGLDEEMASMVEEIKKGGPYQFVKLPHHASYNGFDEQVLKAFEEAQAFGISTGRGDPGHPDPGVLKLLESISDKYHWARTDKNGIITVSFVRTKLNVGISEGDLDDPAPNARDVVPTEQQQNEEPAGPQPPAPAKPVLSEPAQPPAKRGEAAVRRIAGEEVEVIARIPHTKTKVTITVEIDPADLGAAPGAGQHDSGKKKIPPNLPPLLFVTNSERLSENIGKAEAAGILSAIAPAQPMVDLAQESDAFAAIQREGRNASVKGVVIVGGYDVVPSERYDTLPPSLRGSIGPSARNDPDNFIVWSDQSYGDLDGDHLADVPVSRIPDGHTARVVEAAFKPGASPPANRFGLRNFVRPFADQIYSGVLGAEQMLTSEQVHSTAIPGNLSAKLIYLMLHGSDTDTSRFWGETQGDMLEAMTVNNVPNPCGAIVFAGCCWGALTVRTRAAVYRAGDPIQVVTPAQSVALSFLAAGANAFVGCTGAHYSPMDGDLNFFGAPMHSAFWKHVNAGKRPAEALFQAKIDYIKGMPHGRTKIEEIAIENKILRQFTCLGLGW
;
A
#
# COMPACT_ATOMS: atom_id res chain seq x y z
N MET A 1 -25.24 -26.36 -9.53
CA MET A 1 -24.49 -25.66 -8.48
C MET A 1 -23.77 -24.47 -9.07
N LYS A 2 -23.75 -23.36 -8.34
CA LYS A 2 -22.86 -22.22 -8.59
C LYS A 2 -22.06 -21.93 -7.33
N LEU A 3 -20.81 -21.56 -7.51
CA LEU A 3 -19.91 -21.09 -6.45
C LEU A 3 -19.48 -19.66 -6.77
N TYR A 4 -19.40 -18.81 -5.77
CA TYR A 4 -18.92 -17.44 -5.89
C TYR A 4 -17.78 -17.26 -4.88
N LEU A 5 -16.55 -17.07 -5.36
CA LEU A 5 -15.46 -16.54 -4.53
C LEU A 5 -15.63 -15.02 -4.56
N LEU A 6 -15.89 -14.43 -3.39
CA LEU A 6 -16.17 -13.00 -3.29
C LEU A 6 -14.90 -12.17 -3.40
N ASP A 7 -15.05 -10.91 -3.74
CA ASP A 7 -13.95 -9.95 -3.83
C ASP A 7 -13.47 -9.55 -2.41
N MET A 8 -12.20 -9.83 -2.11
CA MET A 8 -11.57 -9.61 -0.81
C MET A 8 -11.05 -8.17 -0.61
N GLY A 9 -11.18 -7.31 -1.61
CA GLY A 9 -10.83 -5.90 -1.49
C GLY A 9 -9.35 -5.62 -1.50
N SER A 10 -8.93 -4.66 -0.67
CA SER A 10 -7.54 -4.17 -0.57
C SER A 10 -6.72 -4.84 0.51
N LYS A 11 -7.35 -5.49 1.50
CA LYS A 11 -6.63 -6.14 2.60
C LYS A 11 -5.91 -7.38 2.10
N ILE A 12 -4.79 -7.72 2.72
CA ILE A 12 -4.06 -8.95 2.39
C ILE A 12 -4.90 -10.17 2.78
N TYR A 13 -4.75 -11.30 2.07
CA TYR A 13 -5.46 -12.54 2.37
C TYR A 13 -7.01 -12.47 2.29
N GLY A 14 -7.68 -13.39 2.97
CA GLY A 14 -9.13 -13.48 3.10
C GLY A 14 -9.81 -14.55 2.23
N ASP A 15 -10.79 -15.22 2.83
CA ASP A 15 -11.74 -16.10 2.15
C ASP A 15 -13.18 -15.71 2.49
N CYS A 16 -14.02 -15.58 1.45
CA CYS A 16 -15.47 -15.65 1.62
C CYS A 16 -16.09 -16.24 0.36
N ILE A 17 -16.76 -17.37 0.51
CA ILE A 17 -17.27 -18.17 -0.59
C ILE A 17 -18.74 -18.48 -0.38
N LEU A 18 -19.56 -18.20 -1.39
CA LEU A 18 -20.98 -18.54 -1.39
C LEU A 18 -21.26 -19.65 -2.40
N ALA A 19 -21.80 -20.78 -1.95
CA ALA A 19 -22.31 -21.84 -2.81
C ALA A 19 -23.84 -21.81 -2.86
N VAL A 20 -24.41 -22.00 -4.05
CA VAL A 20 -25.88 -22.02 -4.27
C VAL A 20 -26.27 -23.23 -5.13
N GLU A 21 -27.23 -24.00 -4.64
CA GLU A 21 -27.88 -25.11 -5.35
C GLU A 21 -29.39 -25.02 -5.15
N GLY A 22 -30.13 -24.74 -6.22
CA GLY A 22 -31.57 -24.51 -6.12
C GLY A 22 -31.88 -23.25 -5.29
N ASP A 23 -32.69 -23.41 -4.25
CA ASP A 23 -33.06 -22.39 -3.27
C ASP A 23 -32.19 -22.41 -2.00
N ARG A 24 -31.23 -23.35 -1.90
CA ARG A 24 -30.36 -23.51 -0.75
C ARG A 24 -28.99 -22.89 -0.97
N SER A 25 -28.34 -22.50 0.13
CA SER A 25 -27.05 -21.82 0.12
C SER A 25 -26.11 -22.24 1.27
N ILE A 26 -24.81 -22.22 0.99
CA ILE A 26 -23.74 -22.43 1.98
C ILE A 26 -22.83 -21.20 1.92
N LEU A 27 -22.62 -20.54 3.05
CA LEU A 27 -21.60 -19.49 3.19
C LEU A 27 -20.38 -20.08 3.91
N ILE A 28 -19.21 -19.86 3.35
CA ILE A 28 -17.94 -20.36 3.87
C ILE A 28 -17.07 -19.14 4.13
N ASP A 29 -16.68 -18.96 5.39
CA ASP A 29 -15.84 -17.87 5.89
C ASP A 29 -16.42 -16.45 5.65
N GLY A 30 -15.71 -15.44 6.15
CA GLY A 30 -16.21 -14.10 6.40
C GLY A 30 -15.36 -12.95 5.87
N ALA A 31 -14.30 -13.23 5.09
CA ALA A 31 -13.28 -12.26 4.69
C ALA A 31 -12.72 -11.51 5.92
N HIS A 32 -12.55 -10.19 5.87
CA HIS A 32 -11.96 -9.44 6.99
C HIS A 32 -13.03 -8.85 7.92
N PRO A 33 -12.68 -8.54 9.19
CA PRO A 33 -13.62 -7.92 10.14
C PRO A 33 -14.26 -6.61 9.68
N GLY A 34 -13.61 -5.91 8.75
CA GLY A 34 -14.08 -4.65 8.16
C GLY A 34 -15.04 -4.79 6.98
N ASP A 35 -15.14 -5.98 6.37
CA ASP A 35 -15.77 -6.12 5.05
C ASP A 35 -17.32 -6.18 5.10
N TRP A 36 -17.92 -5.95 6.27
CA TRP A 36 -19.35 -5.67 6.40
C TRP A 36 -19.74 -4.32 5.79
N LYS A 37 -18.77 -3.43 5.54
CA LYS A 37 -18.94 -2.14 4.85
C LYS A 37 -18.03 -2.07 3.63
N SER A 38 -18.44 -1.31 2.63
CA SER A 38 -17.66 -1.12 1.41
C SER A 38 -16.39 -0.31 1.70
N SER A 39 -15.32 -0.61 0.98
CA SER A 39 -14.01 0.04 1.11
C SER A 39 -13.51 0.47 -0.26
N GLY A 40 -13.48 1.79 -0.51
CA GLY A 40 -13.21 2.33 -1.84
C GLY A 40 -14.21 1.80 -2.87
N ASP A 41 -13.69 1.26 -3.97
CA ASP A 41 -14.48 0.60 -5.02
C ASP A 41 -14.87 -0.85 -4.68
N THR A 42 -14.37 -1.41 -3.59
CA THR A 42 -14.70 -2.79 -3.17
C THR A 42 -16.06 -2.80 -2.46
N PRO A 43 -17.07 -3.50 -3.02
CA PRO A 43 -18.36 -3.64 -2.35
C PRO A 43 -18.23 -4.49 -1.09
N SER A 44 -18.99 -4.16 -0.04
CA SER A 44 -19.10 -4.97 1.17
C SER A 44 -19.51 -6.41 0.86
N ILE A 45 -19.12 -7.36 1.72
CA ILE A 45 -19.57 -8.77 1.61
C ILE A 45 -21.10 -8.86 1.56
N PRO A 46 -21.88 -8.14 2.41
CA PRO A 46 -23.33 -8.06 2.26
C PRO A 46 -23.80 -7.56 0.89
N ASP A 47 -23.18 -6.53 0.31
CA ASP A 47 -23.55 -6.03 -1.02
C ASP A 47 -23.25 -7.06 -2.10
N GLN A 48 -22.15 -7.79 -2.00
CA GLN A 48 -21.81 -8.87 -2.93
C GLN A 48 -22.80 -10.05 -2.82
N ILE A 49 -23.11 -10.49 -1.60
CA ILE A 49 -24.12 -11.53 -1.34
C ILE A 49 -25.49 -11.07 -1.84
N SER A 50 -25.81 -9.78 -1.73
CA SER A 50 -27.11 -9.26 -2.15
C SER A 50 -27.40 -9.43 -3.64
N LYS A 51 -26.34 -9.43 -4.47
CA LYS A 51 -26.42 -9.67 -5.91
C LYS A 51 -26.83 -11.11 -6.24
N VAL A 52 -26.64 -12.04 -5.30
CA VAL A 52 -26.93 -13.47 -5.46
C VAL A 52 -28.21 -13.88 -4.72
N LEU A 53 -28.37 -13.48 -3.46
CA LEU A 53 -29.45 -13.92 -2.58
C LEU A 53 -30.59 -12.89 -2.40
N GLY A 54 -30.47 -11.69 -2.96
CA GLY A 54 -31.48 -10.62 -2.80
C GLY A 54 -31.14 -9.65 -1.67
N LYS A 55 -32.10 -9.13 -0.93
CA LYS A 55 -31.82 -8.15 0.15
C LYS A 55 -31.72 -8.83 1.51
N PRO A 56 -30.92 -8.32 2.46
CA PRO A 56 -30.88 -8.84 3.82
C PRO A 56 -32.24 -8.66 4.54
N PRO A 57 -32.54 -9.45 5.59
CA PRO A 57 -31.68 -10.48 6.16
C PRO A 57 -31.51 -11.69 5.25
N PHE A 58 -30.28 -12.15 5.08
CA PHE A 58 -29.97 -13.35 4.30
C PHE A 58 -30.21 -14.59 5.16
N ASN A 59 -31.05 -15.50 4.68
CA ASN A 59 -31.22 -16.81 5.32
C ASN A 59 -30.35 -17.80 4.57
N VAL A 60 -29.29 -18.27 5.23
CA VAL A 60 -28.32 -19.22 4.66
C VAL A 60 -28.46 -20.56 5.36
N ASP A 61 -28.49 -21.67 4.61
CA ASP A 61 -28.75 -22.99 5.19
C ASP A 61 -27.58 -23.49 6.05
N LEU A 62 -26.34 -23.21 5.62
CA LEU A 62 -25.12 -23.62 6.33
C LEU A 62 -24.06 -22.52 6.35
N LEU A 63 -23.57 -22.22 7.55
CA LEU A 63 -22.28 -21.57 7.75
C LEU A 63 -21.17 -22.62 7.85
N ILE A 64 -20.06 -22.41 7.16
CA ILE A 64 -18.80 -23.09 7.45
C ILE A 64 -17.76 -22.04 7.84
N VAL A 65 -17.14 -22.19 9.01
CA VAL A 65 -15.94 -21.40 9.39
C VAL A 65 -14.77 -22.36 9.42
N THR A 66 -13.83 -22.20 8.49
CA THR A 66 -12.79 -23.20 8.21
C THR A 66 -11.76 -23.29 9.31
N HIS A 67 -11.32 -22.17 9.88
CA HIS A 67 -10.42 -22.10 11.01
C HIS A 67 -10.53 -20.75 11.74
N CYS A 68 -9.77 -20.58 12.83
CA CYS A 68 -9.92 -19.46 13.75
C CYS A 68 -8.99 -18.26 13.43
N HIS A 69 -8.82 -17.94 12.14
CA HIS A 69 -8.05 -16.77 11.71
C HIS A 69 -8.97 -15.58 11.39
N SER A 70 -8.48 -14.35 11.57
CA SER A 70 -9.25 -13.11 11.51
C SER A 70 -9.86 -12.84 10.13
N ASP A 71 -9.18 -13.23 9.06
CA ASP A 71 -9.61 -13.09 7.66
C ASP A 71 -10.47 -14.29 7.16
N HIS A 72 -10.78 -15.24 8.04
CA HIS A 72 -11.77 -16.30 7.83
C HIS A 72 -13.00 -16.14 8.73
N ILE A 73 -12.82 -15.78 10.00
CA ILE A 73 -13.94 -15.38 10.87
C ILE A 73 -14.53 -14.07 10.35
N GLY A 74 -13.66 -13.11 10.05
CA GLY A 74 -14.00 -11.92 9.31
C GLY A 74 -15.12 -11.09 9.88
N CYS A 75 -15.97 -10.63 8.97
CA CYS A 75 -17.12 -9.81 9.32
C CYS A 75 -18.30 -10.63 9.90
N LEU A 76 -18.23 -11.98 9.93
CA LEU A 76 -19.32 -12.84 10.38
C LEU A 76 -19.84 -12.49 11.78
N PRO A 77 -19.00 -12.21 12.81
CA PRO A 77 -19.51 -11.82 14.12
C PRO A 77 -20.43 -10.63 14.06
N LYS A 78 -20.08 -9.61 13.27
CA LYS A 78 -20.93 -8.43 13.10
C LYS A 78 -22.21 -8.78 12.32
N LEU A 79 -22.10 -9.47 11.19
CA LEU A 79 -23.26 -9.80 10.35
C LEU A 79 -24.30 -10.66 11.09
N VAL A 80 -23.84 -11.58 11.95
CA VAL A 80 -24.70 -12.44 12.79
C VAL A 80 -25.33 -11.64 13.94
N GLN A 81 -24.56 -10.78 14.62
CA GLN A 81 -25.09 -9.98 15.72
C GLN A 81 -26.16 -9.00 15.26
N ASP A 82 -25.93 -8.35 14.11
CA ASP A 82 -26.87 -7.40 13.51
C ASP A 82 -28.08 -8.11 12.86
N GLY A 83 -28.06 -9.44 12.75
CA GLY A 83 -29.08 -10.21 12.04
C GLY A 83 -29.10 -9.98 10.53
N THR A 84 -28.00 -9.46 9.96
CA THR A 84 -27.83 -9.28 8.51
C THR A 84 -27.81 -10.63 7.80
N VAL A 85 -27.23 -11.65 8.44
CA VAL A 85 -27.27 -13.04 8.01
C VAL A 85 -27.72 -13.94 9.16
N THR A 86 -28.53 -14.94 8.84
CA THR A 86 -28.94 -15.98 9.78
C THR A 86 -28.66 -17.36 9.19
N PHE A 87 -28.45 -18.34 10.06
CA PHE A 87 -28.06 -19.70 9.66
C PHE A 87 -28.95 -20.77 10.28
N GLU A 88 -29.35 -21.77 9.49
CA GLU A 88 -30.04 -22.95 10.03
C GLU A 88 -29.05 -23.90 10.74
N GLN A 89 -27.91 -24.15 10.10
CA GLN A 89 -26.83 -24.98 10.62
C GLN A 89 -25.49 -24.27 10.51
N ALA A 90 -24.53 -24.65 11.36
CA ALA A 90 -23.17 -24.14 11.31
C ALA A 90 -22.16 -25.26 11.60
N LEU A 91 -21.20 -25.45 10.70
CA LEU A 91 -20.00 -26.26 10.94
C LEU A 91 -18.82 -25.30 11.13
N VAL A 92 -18.34 -25.18 12.36
CA VAL A 92 -17.39 -24.12 12.71
C VAL A 92 -16.14 -24.70 13.34
N ALA A 93 -14.98 -24.10 13.10
CA ALA A 93 -13.77 -24.44 13.82
C ALA A 93 -13.97 -24.34 15.34
N ASP A 94 -13.46 -25.31 16.10
CA ASP A 94 -13.61 -25.30 17.56
C ASP A 94 -12.73 -24.21 18.18
N GLU A 95 -13.35 -23.29 18.92
CA GLU A 95 -12.68 -22.16 19.54
C GLU A 95 -11.58 -22.57 20.53
N ASN A 96 -11.65 -23.77 21.12
CA ASN A 96 -10.63 -24.25 22.06
C ASN A 96 -9.40 -24.85 21.36
N LEU A 97 -9.52 -25.16 20.06
CA LEU A 97 -8.41 -25.60 19.23
C LEU A 97 -7.66 -24.42 18.62
N GLY A 98 -8.40 -23.40 18.16
CA GLY A 98 -7.83 -22.18 17.59
C GLY A 98 -7.35 -21.15 18.62
N PHE A 99 -8.02 -21.07 19.78
CA PHE A 99 -7.65 -20.16 20.88
C PHE A 99 -7.31 -20.95 22.15
N PRO A 100 -6.26 -21.79 22.16
CA PRO A 100 -5.97 -22.64 23.30
C PRO A 100 -5.68 -21.83 24.57
N THR A 101 -6.17 -22.33 25.71
CA THR A 101 -5.80 -21.80 27.03
C THR A 101 -4.37 -22.25 27.39
N ASP A 102 -3.61 -21.38 28.04
CA ASP A 102 -2.27 -21.66 28.56
C ASP A 102 -2.27 -22.52 29.83
N GLY A 103 -3.43 -22.70 30.48
CA GLY A 103 -3.61 -23.54 31.66
C GLY A 103 -3.20 -22.88 32.97
N GLU A 104 -2.85 -21.59 32.95
CA GLU A 104 -2.60 -20.79 34.15
C GLU A 104 -3.84 -19.98 34.53
N ASP A 105 -4.25 -20.04 35.80
CA ASP A 105 -5.42 -19.30 36.33
C ASP A 105 -5.16 -17.79 36.50
N ALA A 106 -3.92 -17.32 36.30
CA ALA A 106 -3.57 -15.92 36.51
C ALA A 106 -3.94 -15.08 35.28
N PRO A 107 -4.82 -14.06 35.41
CA PRO A 107 -5.18 -13.19 34.31
C PRO A 107 -3.96 -12.41 33.82
N MET A 108 -3.79 -12.34 32.49
CA MET A 108 -2.81 -11.46 31.86
C MET A 108 -3.22 -9.99 32.06
N ASP A 109 -2.25 -9.10 32.18
CA ASP A 109 -2.53 -7.69 32.01
C ASP A 109 -2.94 -7.39 30.56
N ALA A 110 -3.67 -6.28 30.37
CA ALA A 110 -4.29 -5.97 29.08
C ALA A 110 -3.26 -5.74 27.95
N GLU A 111 -2.07 -5.24 28.26
CA GLU A 111 -1.04 -5.00 27.24
C GLU A 111 -0.37 -6.31 26.83
N THR A 112 -0.05 -7.18 27.80
CA THR A 112 0.43 -8.54 27.52
C THR A 112 -0.59 -9.35 26.71
N ALA A 113 -1.88 -9.28 27.05
CA ALA A 113 -2.92 -9.99 26.33
C ALA A 113 -2.99 -9.61 24.84
N LYS A 114 -2.83 -8.30 24.52
CA LYS A 114 -2.77 -7.81 23.13
C LYS A 114 -1.58 -8.38 22.37
N VAL A 115 -0.40 -8.35 22.97
CA VAL A 115 0.85 -8.82 22.35
C VAL A 115 0.77 -10.32 22.08
N VAL A 116 0.36 -11.10 23.08
CA VAL A 116 0.23 -12.55 22.95
C VAL A 116 -0.77 -12.93 21.87
N ALA A 117 -1.93 -12.27 21.83
CA ALA A 117 -2.91 -12.52 20.78
C ALA A 117 -2.37 -12.19 19.38
N ALA A 118 -1.69 -11.05 19.22
CA ALA A 118 -1.13 -10.63 17.94
C ALA A 118 0.05 -11.50 17.46
N ILE A 119 0.82 -12.09 18.37
CA ILE A 119 1.88 -13.05 18.01
C ILE A 119 1.29 -14.38 17.54
N VAL A 120 0.21 -14.84 18.18
CA VAL A 120 -0.43 -16.13 17.87
C VAL A 120 -1.30 -16.07 16.61
N GLU A 121 -1.87 -14.90 16.29
CA GLU A 121 -2.66 -14.67 15.09
C GLU A 121 -1.81 -14.84 13.82
N GLU A 122 -1.11 -13.78 13.42
CA GLU A 122 -0.09 -13.79 12.37
C GLU A 122 0.75 -12.52 12.56
N PRO A 123 2.03 -12.61 12.91
CA PRO A 123 2.84 -11.42 13.15
C PRO A 123 2.96 -10.52 11.91
N GLN A 124 2.70 -9.23 12.08
CA GLN A 124 2.73 -8.17 11.06
C GLN A 124 3.88 -7.18 11.37
N PRO A 125 5.14 -7.54 11.05
CA PRO A 125 6.32 -6.76 11.45
C PRO A 125 6.38 -5.36 10.84
N GLU A 126 5.74 -5.16 9.69
CA GLU A 126 5.67 -3.89 8.96
C GLU A 126 4.68 -2.87 9.53
N LEU A 127 3.67 -3.29 10.31
CA LEU A 127 2.69 -2.36 10.89
C LEU A 127 3.30 -1.44 11.95
N ASP A 128 2.93 -0.15 11.93
CA ASP A 128 3.33 0.84 12.93
C ASP A 128 2.18 1.78 13.34
N GLY A 129 2.42 2.56 14.39
CA GLY A 129 1.50 3.60 14.87
C GLY A 129 0.06 3.10 15.08
N PRO A 130 -0.96 3.87 14.64
CA PRO A 130 -2.37 3.50 14.84
C PRO A 130 -2.78 2.19 14.16
N ALA A 131 -2.13 1.79 13.07
CA ALA A 131 -2.44 0.54 12.38
C ALA A 131 -2.00 -0.67 13.22
N LEU A 132 -0.83 -0.58 13.85
CA LEU A 132 -0.36 -1.57 14.81
C LEU A 132 -1.27 -1.63 16.05
N ASP A 133 -1.66 -0.48 16.62
CA ASP A 133 -2.56 -0.44 17.78
C ASP A 133 -3.92 -1.08 17.48
N GLN A 134 -4.44 -0.85 16.28
CA GLN A 134 -5.69 -1.45 15.82
C GLN A 134 -5.54 -2.97 15.65
N PHE A 135 -4.48 -3.43 14.97
CA PHE A 135 -4.18 -4.86 14.83
C PHE A 135 -4.06 -5.56 16.18
N LEU A 136 -3.30 -5.00 17.12
CA LEU A 136 -3.16 -5.51 18.49
C LEU A 136 -4.51 -5.61 19.21
N THR A 137 -5.37 -4.61 19.01
CA THR A 137 -6.71 -4.57 19.60
C THR A 137 -7.64 -5.60 18.96
N ASP A 138 -7.59 -5.74 17.63
CA ASP A 138 -8.43 -6.69 16.89
C ASP A 138 -8.05 -8.13 17.21
N ALA A 139 -6.75 -8.45 17.23
CA ALA A 139 -6.25 -9.74 17.65
C ALA A 139 -6.70 -10.11 19.08
N ALA A 140 -6.61 -9.16 20.02
CA ALA A 140 -7.06 -9.37 21.40
C ALA A 140 -8.56 -9.64 21.52
N ASN A 141 -9.37 -9.07 20.61
CA ASN A 141 -10.83 -9.20 20.63
C ASN A 141 -11.34 -10.39 19.80
N LEU A 142 -10.54 -10.97 18.92
CA LEU A 142 -10.97 -11.98 17.96
C LEU A 142 -11.68 -13.18 18.61
N SER A 143 -11.05 -13.79 19.62
CA SER A 143 -11.62 -14.94 20.35
C SER A 143 -12.95 -14.60 21.04
N ALA A 144 -13.06 -13.41 21.63
CA ALA A 144 -14.27 -12.93 22.28
C ALA A 144 -15.40 -12.67 21.25
N ASN A 145 -15.06 -12.05 20.12
CA ASN A 145 -15.99 -11.78 19.02
C ASN A 145 -16.53 -13.07 18.42
N TYR A 146 -15.66 -14.06 18.18
CA TYR A 146 -16.06 -15.38 17.70
C TYR A 146 -16.97 -16.09 18.71
N SER A 147 -16.61 -16.09 20.00
CA SER A 147 -17.45 -16.67 21.07
C SER A 147 -18.82 -15.99 21.18
N ALA A 148 -18.87 -14.67 21.01
CA ALA A 148 -20.11 -13.90 20.98
C ALA A 148 -20.98 -14.29 19.78
N MET A 149 -20.38 -14.45 18.59
CA MET A 149 -21.06 -14.96 17.39
C MET A 149 -21.67 -16.34 17.64
N LEU A 150 -20.89 -17.29 18.17
CA LEU A 150 -21.37 -18.65 18.47
C LEU A 150 -22.52 -18.63 19.50
N THR A 151 -22.46 -17.73 20.48
CA THR A 151 -23.54 -17.52 21.45
C THR A 151 -24.80 -16.99 20.79
N LYS A 152 -24.67 -16.04 19.85
CA LYS A 152 -25.79 -15.50 19.08
C LYS A 152 -26.43 -16.56 18.19
N LEU A 153 -25.64 -17.32 17.42
CA LEU A 153 -26.11 -18.45 16.61
C LEU A 153 -26.91 -19.46 17.45
N LYS A 154 -26.40 -19.81 18.64
CA LYS A 154 -27.11 -20.71 19.56
C LYS A 154 -28.43 -20.11 20.04
N THR A 155 -28.45 -18.81 20.33
CA THR A 155 -29.66 -18.07 20.75
C THR A 155 -30.71 -18.03 19.63
N ASP A 156 -30.25 -17.88 18.39
CA ASP A 156 -31.08 -17.92 17.18
C ASP A 156 -31.49 -19.35 16.78
N ARG A 157 -31.12 -20.36 17.58
CA ARG A 157 -31.43 -21.78 17.39
C ARG A 157 -30.74 -22.42 16.17
N THR A 158 -29.65 -21.85 15.69
CA THR A 158 -28.75 -22.49 14.72
C THR A 158 -28.19 -23.79 15.30
N LYS A 159 -28.16 -24.86 14.50
CA LYS A 159 -27.54 -26.13 14.89
C LYS A 159 -26.03 -26.05 14.70
N ILE A 160 -25.29 -25.80 15.77
CA ILE A 160 -23.82 -25.65 15.74
C ILE A 160 -23.13 -27.01 15.93
N VAL A 161 -22.26 -27.36 14.99
CA VAL A 161 -21.29 -28.45 15.07
C VAL A 161 -19.90 -27.82 15.12
N ARG A 162 -19.20 -27.96 16.24
CA ARG A 162 -17.78 -27.60 16.34
C ARG A 162 -16.96 -28.72 15.71
N TYR A 163 -16.05 -28.37 14.81
CA TYR A 163 -15.21 -29.33 14.12
C TYR A 163 -13.98 -29.68 14.96
N THR A 164 -13.88 -30.95 15.33
CA THR A 164 -12.75 -31.53 16.07
C THR A 164 -12.22 -32.77 15.35
N GLY A 165 -12.34 -32.79 14.03
CA GLY A 165 -12.13 -33.95 13.18
C GLY A 165 -13.42 -34.69 12.80
N PRO A 166 -13.32 -35.76 11.97
CA PRO A 166 -14.45 -36.54 11.51
C PRO A 166 -15.28 -37.11 12.67
N SER A 167 -16.59 -36.91 12.64
CA SER A 167 -17.51 -37.38 13.68
C SER A 167 -18.91 -37.64 13.13
N ALA A 168 -19.74 -38.35 13.91
CA ALA A 168 -21.13 -38.61 13.52
C ALA A 168 -21.95 -37.32 13.29
N LYS A 169 -21.61 -36.22 13.98
CA LYS A 169 -22.25 -34.91 13.79
C LYS A 169 -21.84 -34.28 12.45
N VAL A 170 -20.56 -34.36 12.10
CA VAL A 170 -20.06 -33.90 10.79
C VAL A 170 -20.69 -34.73 9.66
N THR A 171 -20.75 -36.05 9.81
CA THR A 171 -21.45 -36.92 8.86
C THR A 171 -22.94 -36.58 8.74
N GLN A 172 -23.57 -36.06 9.79
CA GLN A 172 -24.95 -35.59 9.71
C GLN A 172 -25.06 -34.31 8.88
N ILE A 173 -24.14 -33.36 9.02
CA ILE A 173 -24.07 -32.18 8.13
C ILE A 173 -23.91 -32.62 6.66
N GLU A 174 -23.01 -33.55 6.36
CA GLU A 174 -22.88 -34.07 4.99
C GLU A 174 -24.17 -34.69 4.43
N LYS A 175 -24.96 -35.37 5.28
CA LYS A 175 -26.26 -35.92 4.90
C LYS A 175 -27.31 -34.84 4.67
N ASP A 176 -27.34 -33.83 5.53
CA ASP A 176 -28.26 -32.70 5.44
C ASP A 176 -27.98 -31.81 4.21
N PHE A 177 -26.77 -31.88 3.67
CA PHE A 177 -26.30 -31.18 2.46
C PHE A 177 -25.91 -32.14 1.32
N ALA A 178 -26.59 -33.29 1.24
CA ALA A 178 -26.37 -34.29 0.19
C ALA A 178 -26.77 -33.82 -1.22
N ASP A 179 -27.65 -32.83 -1.32
CA ASP A 179 -27.98 -32.09 -2.53
C ASP A 179 -26.77 -31.34 -3.10
N PHE A 180 -25.97 -30.71 -2.23
CA PHE A 180 -24.66 -30.15 -2.58
C PHE A 180 -23.58 -31.21 -2.77
N ASN A 181 -23.85 -32.46 -2.39
CA ASN A 181 -22.86 -33.55 -2.32
C ASN A 181 -21.66 -33.16 -1.45
N LEU A 182 -21.94 -32.45 -0.34
CA LEU A 182 -20.93 -31.99 0.60
C LEU A 182 -20.15 -33.18 1.20
N LYS A 183 -18.83 -33.04 1.22
CA LYS A 183 -17.90 -33.94 1.92
C LYS A 183 -16.86 -33.13 2.68
N ILE A 184 -16.64 -33.47 3.95
CA ILE A 184 -15.56 -32.93 4.77
C ILE A 184 -14.41 -33.92 4.74
N LEU A 185 -13.25 -33.50 4.23
CA LEU A 185 -12.10 -34.35 3.96
C LEU A 185 -11.07 -34.32 5.10
N GLY A 186 -11.05 -33.26 5.90
CA GLY A 186 -10.13 -33.10 7.01
C GLY A 186 -10.18 -31.70 7.61
N PRO A 187 -9.27 -31.38 8.53
CA PRO A 187 -8.20 -32.22 9.07
C PRO A 187 -8.68 -33.33 10.02
N SER A 188 -7.80 -34.27 10.38
CA SER A 188 -8.07 -35.31 11.38
C SER A 188 -8.08 -34.74 12.81
N ALA A 189 -8.54 -35.52 13.80
CA ALA A 189 -8.47 -35.09 15.20
C ALA A 189 -7.02 -35.00 15.73
N ASP A 190 -6.12 -35.86 15.25
CA ASP A 190 -4.71 -35.86 15.65
C ASP A 190 -3.95 -34.71 14.98
N HIS A 191 -4.23 -34.43 13.70
CA HIS A 191 -3.76 -33.23 12.99
C HIS A 191 -4.09 -31.95 13.79
N LEU A 192 -5.37 -31.76 14.14
CA LEU A 192 -5.82 -30.61 14.91
C LEU A 192 -5.17 -30.51 16.29
N LYS A 193 -4.91 -31.65 16.93
CA LYS A 193 -4.26 -31.72 18.24
C LYS A 193 -2.80 -31.24 18.17
N ILE A 194 -2.06 -31.64 17.13
CA ILE A 194 -0.68 -31.20 16.89
C ILE A 194 -0.64 -29.68 16.73
N CYS A 195 -1.50 -29.13 15.87
CA CYS A 195 -1.61 -27.70 15.63
C CYS A 195 -1.94 -26.92 16.92
N ARG A 196 -2.96 -27.35 17.67
CA ARG A 196 -3.32 -26.75 18.97
C ARG A 196 -2.16 -26.79 19.97
N ASP A 197 -1.45 -27.91 20.06
CA ASP A 197 -0.33 -28.05 21.00
C ASP A 197 0.82 -27.10 20.64
N GLU A 198 1.02 -26.82 19.35
CA GLU A 198 2.00 -25.85 18.86
C GLU A 198 1.56 -24.40 19.14
N LEU A 199 0.31 -24.04 18.84
CA LEU A 199 -0.25 -22.72 19.19
C LEU A 199 -0.15 -22.44 20.70
N ARG A 200 -0.39 -23.45 21.54
CA ARG A 200 -0.22 -23.31 23.00
C ARG A 200 1.24 -23.05 23.39
N ARG A 201 2.21 -23.68 22.73
CA ARG A 201 3.65 -23.42 23.01
C ARG A 201 4.03 -22.00 22.62
N LEU A 202 3.62 -21.54 21.44
CA LEU A 202 3.84 -20.17 20.98
C LEU A 202 3.24 -19.17 21.97
N LYS A 203 1.97 -19.36 22.34
CA LYS A 203 1.28 -18.53 23.32
C LYS A 203 2.04 -18.43 24.64
N ASN A 204 2.49 -19.56 25.20
CA ASN A 204 3.22 -19.59 26.46
C ASN A 204 4.58 -18.86 26.36
N LYS A 205 5.32 -19.04 25.26
CA LYS A 205 6.58 -18.32 25.02
C LYS A 205 6.36 -16.82 24.90
N ALA A 206 5.36 -16.40 24.11
CA ALA A 206 4.99 -14.99 23.95
C ALA A 206 4.56 -14.36 25.28
N ARG A 207 3.80 -15.09 26.11
CA ARG A 207 3.42 -14.67 27.45
C ARG A 207 4.65 -14.44 28.33
N HIS A 208 5.51 -15.46 28.46
CA HIS A 208 6.69 -15.37 29.31
C HIS A 208 7.63 -14.23 28.89
N ALA A 209 7.85 -14.04 27.60
CA ALA A 209 8.68 -12.95 27.09
C ALA A 209 8.06 -11.57 27.33
N SER A 210 6.74 -11.44 27.14
CA SER A 210 6.00 -10.20 27.42
C SER A 210 6.01 -9.86 28.90
N ASP A 211 5.74 -10.84 29.77
CA ASP A 211 5.77 -10.69 31.23
C ASP A 211 7.16 -10.29 31.73
N ALA A 212 8.23 -10.85 31.16
CA ALA A 212 9.60 -10.49 31.49
C ALA A 212 9.91 -9.02 31.15
N LEU A 213 9.51 -8.56 29.97
CA LEU A 213 9.65 -7.16 29.56
C LEU A 213 8.83 -6.21 30.45
N ARG A 214 7.59 -6.59 30.77
CA ARG A 214 6.70 -5.83 31.68
C ARG A 214 7.22 -5.79 33.12
N HIS A 215 7.90 -6.84 33.56
CA HIS A 215 8.52 -6.89 34.89
C HIS A 215 9.73 -5.95 34.98
N ALA A 216 10.54 -5.88 33.92
CA ALA A 216 11.66 -4.95 33.82
C ALA A 216 11.19 -3.49 33.70
N ASP A 217 10.10 -3.24 32.96
CA ASP A 217 9.50 -1.91 32.83
C ASP A 217 7.96 -2.00 32.72
N ALA A 218 7.31 -1.71 33.85
CA ALA A 218 5.85 -1.73 33.98
C ALA A 218 5.15 -0.56 33.26
N ALA A 219 5.86 0.35 32.60
CA ALA A 219 5.29 1.40 31.76
C ALA A 219 5.18 1.01 30.28
N LEU A 220 5.82 -0.08 29.84
CA LEU A 220 5.80 -0.51 28.43
C LEU A 220 4.38 -0.80 27.92
N GLN A 221 4.07 -0.25 26.75
CA GLN A 221 2.79 -0.49 26.06
C GLN A 221 2.92 -1.68 25.10
N ALA A 222 1.78 -2.27 24.70
CA ALA A 222 1.74 -3.45 23.83
C ALA A 222 2.55 -3.26 22.54
N ALA A 223 2.45 -2.10 21.88
CA ALA A 223 3.19 -1.82 20.64
C ALA A 223 4.72 -1.91 20.84
N ASP A 224 5.24 -1.38 21.95
CA ASP A 224 6.67 -1.42 22.26
C ASP A 224 7.13 -2.85 22.56
N ILE A 225 6.34 -3.61 23.32
CA ILE A 225 6.63 -5.00 23.65
C ILE A 225 6.64 -5.83 22.38
N TYR A 226 5.59 -5.71 21.55
CA TYR A 226 5.46 -6.40 20.28
C TYR A 226 6.67 -6.16 19.36
N LYS A 227 7.07 -4.91 19.18
CA LYS A 227 8.26 -4.56 18.38
C LYS A 227 9.55 -5.10 18.99
N LYS A 228 9.71 -5.08 20.31
CA LYS A 228 10.88 -5.66 20.98
C LYS A 228 10.97 -7.17 20.80
N LEU A 229 9.84 -7.89 20.81
CA LEU A 229 9.81 -9.34 20.60
C LEU A 229 10.13 -9.72 19.15
N LEU A 230 9.74 -8.89 18.17
CA LEU A 230 10.01 -9.15 16.76
C LEU A 230 11.44 -8.78 16.31
N PHE A 231 12.00 -7.69 16.83
CA PHE A 231 13.26 -7.13 16.31
C PHE A 231 14.44 -7.22 17.30
N GLY A 232 14.21 -7.73 18.51
CA GLY A 232 15.19 -7.77 19.59
C GLY A 232 15.41 -6.41 20.26
N SER A 233 15.96 -6.41 21.48
CA SER A 233 16.15 -5.20 22.29
C SER A 233 17.41 -4.40 21.95
N GLY A 234 18.31 -4.94 21.11
CA GLY A 234 19.63 -4.35 20.80
C GLY A 234 20.58 -4.20 22.01
N ALA A 235 20.15 -4.58 23.21
CA ALA A 235 20.93 -4.53 24.43
C ALA A 235 21.72 -5.84 24.57
N LYS A 236 23.00 -5.75 24.98
CA LYS A 236 23.90 -6.90 25.20
C LYS A 236 23.52 -7.82 26.37
N GLU A 237 22.36 -7.58 26.98
CA GLU A 237 21.74 -8.41 28.01
C GLU A 237 20.29 -8.67 27.57
N ALA A 238 20.10 -9.43 26.49
CA ALA A 238 18.78 -9.92 26.14
C ALA A 238 18.36 -10.98 27.18
N ASP A 239 17.13 -10.87 27.67
CA ASP A 239 16.53 -11.87 28.56
C ASP A 239 16.36 -13.18 27.75
N ALA A 240 16.76 -14.31 28.33
CA ALA A 240 16.65 -15.62 27.68
C ALA A 240 15.22 -15.93 27.20
N ALA A 241 14.19 -15.36 27.82
CA ALA A 241 12.80 -15.51 27.37
C ALA A 241 12.51 -14.75 26.06
N VAL A 242 13.17 -13.61 25.82
CA VAL A 242 13.03 -12.83 24.56
C VAL A 242 13.77 -13.52 23.42
N ASP A 243 14.97 -14.06 23.70
CA ASP A 243 15.73 -14.83 22.70
C ASP A 243 14.96 -16.11 22.28
N ASP A 244 14.30 -16.78 23.22
CA ASP A 244 13.56 -18.02 22.98
C ASP A 244 12.27 -17.84 22.14
N ILE A 245 11.60 -16.69 22.26
CA ILE A 245 10.49 -16.34 21.34
C ILE A 245 11.01 -15.84 20.00
N GLN A 246 12.13 -15.13 19.97
CA GLN A 246 12.73 -14.69 18.71
C GLN A 246 13.21 -15.88 17.87
N GLU A 247 13.86 -16.88 18.47
CA GLU A 247 14.20 -18.14 17.79
C GLU A 247 12.97 -18.83 17.21
N TYR A 248 11.81 -18.69 17.88
CA TYR A 248 10.56 -19.24 17.38
C TYR A 248 10.01 -18.44 16.20
N LEU A 249 10.02 -17.11 16.27
CA LEU A 249 9.50 -16.21 15.23
C LEU A 249 10.41 -16.16 13.98
N ASP A 250 11.70 -16.46 14.14
CA ASP A 250 12.67 -16.60 13.06
C ASP A 250 12.49 -17.93 12.28
N ARG A 251 11.65 -18.85 12.76
CA ARG A 251 11.32 -20.07 12.01
C ARG A 251 10.48 -19.73 10.80
N VAL A 252 10.60 -20.58 9.79
CA VAL A 252 9.71 -20.52 8.63
C VAL A 252 8.29 -20.91 9.08
N GLY A 253 7.29 -20.11 8.72
CA GLY A 253 5.87 -20.37 9.00
C GLY A 253 5.42 -20.19 10.46
N PRO A 254 5.70 -19.08 11.16
CA PRO A 254 5.33 -18.93 12.57
C PRO A 254 3.80 -18.95 12.82
N GLY A 255 2.98 -18.69 11.80
CA GLY A 255 1.51 -18.79 11.83
C GLY A 255 0.93 -20.12 11.29
N ALA A 256 1.78 -21.05 10.83
CA ALA A 256 1.37 -22.27 10.14
C ALA A 256 0.33 -23.11 10.91
N ALA A 257 0.51 -23.22 12.22
CA ALA A 257 -0.37 -24.02 13.08
C ALA A 257 -1.82 -23.53 13.13
N LEU A 258 -2.10 -22.27 12.80
CA LEU A 258 -3.47 -21.76 12.71
C LEU A 258 -4.08 -22.13 11.35
N ASN A 259 -3.32 -21.92 10.28
CA ASN A 259 -3.73 -22.17 8.89
C ASN A 259 -4.00 -23.66 8.63
N ASP A 260 -3.18 -24.55 9.20
CA ASP A 260 -3.34 -26.00 9.13
C ASP A 260 -4.52 -26.55 9.95
N GLN A 261 -5.31 -25.69 10.60
CA GLN A 261 -6.62 -26.10 11.15
C GLN A 261 -7.75 -26.01 10.12
N SER A 262 -7.50 -25.47 8.93
CA SER A 262 -8.49 -25.23 7.88
C SER A 262 -9.32 -26.46 7.52
N ILE A 263 -10.64 -26.41 7.71
CA ILE A 263 -11.54 -27.46 7.22
C ILE A 263 -11.48 -27.53 5.69
N VAL A 264 -11.05 -28.68 5.18
CA VAL A 264 -11.04 -28.96 3.73
C VAL A 264 -12.29 -29.73 3.35
N LEU A 265 -13.00 -29.23 2.34
CA LEU A 265 -14.25 -29.80 1.89
C LEU A 265 -14.35 -29.88 0.38
N SER A 266 -15.27 -30.71 -0.10
CA SER A 266 -15.67 -30.75 -1.49
C SER A 266 -17.17 -30.64 -1.67
N LEU A 267 -17.56 -30.08 -2.81
CA LEU A 267 -18.94 -29.90 -3.24
C LEU A 267 -19.11 -30.46 -4.64
N GLY A 268 -20.34 -30.79 -5.03
CA GLY A 268 -20.67 -31.23 -6.38
C GLY A 268 -20.54 -32.73 -6.62
N LYS A 269 -21.19 -33.17 -7.70
CA LYS A 269 -21.29 -34.58 -8.12
C LYS A 269 -20.03 -35.01 -8.89
N THR A 270 -19.88 -36.31 -9.11
CA THR A 270 -18.82 -36.86 -9.98
C THR A 270 -18.84 -36.16 -11.35
N GLY A 271 -17.68 -35.67 -11.80
CA GLY A 271 -17.56 -34.90 -13.04
C GLY A 271 -18.04 -33.45 -12.95
N GLN A 272 -18.31 -32.93 -11.74
CA GLN A 272 -18.59 -31.51 -11.44
C GLN A 272 -18.05 -31.13 -10.05
N ARG A 273 -17.08 -31.89 -9.53
CA ARG A 273 -16.64 -31.77 -8.14
C ARG A 273 -15.72 -30.56 -7.98
N ILE A 274 -15.93 -29.81 -6.91
CA ILE A 274 -15.13 -28.66 -6.50
C ILE A 274 -14.43 -29.00 -5.19
N LEU A 275 -13.14 -28.68 -5.08
CA LEU A 275 -12.38 -28.74 -3.83
C LEU A 275 -12.19 -27.33 -3.28
N LEU A 276 -12.45 -27.14 -1.99
CA LEU A 276 -12.18 -25.92 -1.24
C LEU A 276 -11.25 -26.26 -0.08
N THR A 277 -10.06 -25.68 -0.10
CA THR A 277 -8.94 -26.08 0.76
C THR A 277 -8.73 -25.15 1.96
N GLY A 278 -9.45 -24.02 2.03
CA GLY A 278 -9.13 -22.94 2.97
C GLY A 278 -7.64 -22.60 2.88
N ASP A 279 -7.00 -22.49 4.03
CA ASP A 279 -5.59 -22.10 4.17
C ASP A 279 -4.67 -23.25 4.56
N MET A 280 -5.11 -24.49 4.30
CA MET A 280 -4.29 -25.67 4.54
C MET A 280 -2.94 -25.60 3.81
N GLN A 281 -1.82 -25.83 4.50
CA GLN A 281 -0.47 -25.74 3.92
C GLN A 281 -0.04 -27.10 3.35
N LEU A 282 -0.75 -27.53 2.30
CA LEU A 282 -0.62 -28.89 1.73
C LEU A 282 0.77 -29.24 1.18
N ALA A 283 1.59 -28.25 0.83
CA ALA A 283 2.93 -28.49 0.29
C ALA A 283 3.97 -28.61 1.41
N VAL A 284 3.97 -27.67 2.36
CA VAL A 284 4.91 -27.64 3.49
C VAL A 284 4.14 -27.22 4.75
N PRO A 285 3.82 -28.14 5.67
CA PRO A 285 2.98 -27.80 6.84
C PRO A 285 3.64 -26.83 7.82
N GLU A 286 4.97 -26.80 7.89
CA GLU A 286 5.74 -25.91 8.79
C GLU A 286 5.43 -26.06 10.30
N VAL A 287 4.61 -27.04 10.68
CA VAL A 287 4.31 -27.44 12.07
C VAL A 287 5.08 -28.70 12.43
N PRO A 288 5.95 -28.68 13.46
CA PRO A 288 6.71 -29.85 13.87
C PRO A 288 5.84 -31.07 14.20
N GLY A 289 6.06 -32.17 13.47
CA GLY A 289 5.38 -33.45 13.67
C GLY A 289 4.07 -33.60 12.87
N LEU A 290 3.74 -32.65 11.99
CA LEU A 290 2.51 -32.68 11.20
C LEU A 290 2.64 -33.40 9.85
N ASP A 291 3.86 -33.70 9.39
CA ASP A 291 4.15 -34.24 8.06
C ASP A 291 3.33 -35.50 7.69
N GLU A 292 3.20 -36.46 8.62
CA GLU A 292 2.46 -37.71 8.38
C GLU A 292 0.94 -37.48 8.25
N GLU A 293 0.40 -36.56 9.05
CA GLU A 293 -1.01 -36.18 8.99
C GLU A 293 -1.32 -35.37 7.73
N MET A 294 -0.41 -34.48 7.31
CA MET A 294 -0.56 -33.74 6.06
C MET A 294 -0.48 -34.67 4.85
N ALA A 295 0.47 -35.60 4.83
CA ALA A 295 0.56 -36.59 3.76
C ALA A 295 -0.72 -37.44 3.66
N SER A 296 -1.27 -37.84 4.81
CA SER A 296 -2.56 -38.55 4.87
C SER A 296 -3.70 -37.71 4.34
N MET A 297 -3.71 -36.40 4.64
CA MET A 297 -4.69 -35.45 4.14
C MET A 297 -4.62 -35.26 2.62
N VAL A 298 -3.42 -35.13 2.03
CA VAL A 298 -3.23 -35.06 0.58
C VAL A 298 -3.75 -36.33 -0.10
N GLU A 299 -3.53 -37.50 0.50
CA GLU A 299 -4.07 -38.77 0.00
C GLU A 299 -5.61 -38.86 0.11
N GLU A 300 -6.22 -38.37 1.19
CA GLU A 300 -7.68 -38.27 1.31
C GLU A 300 -8.27 -37.31 0.28
N ILE A 301 -7.62 -36.18 0.04
CA ILE A 301 -7.99 -35.25 -1.04
C ILE A 301 -7.93 -35.96 -2.38
N LYS A 302 -6.85 -36.68 -2.69
CA LYS A 302 -6.72 -37.44 -3.93
C LYS A 302 -7.82 -38.50 -4.10
N LYS A 303 -8.15 -39.25 -3.04
CA LYS A 303 -9.26 -40.23 -3.03
C LYS A 303 -10.63 -39.57 -3.22
N GLY A 304 -10.81 -38.35 -2.74
CA GLY A 304 -12.02 -37.55 -2.90
C GLY A 304 -12.23 -37.00 -4.31
N GLY A 305 -11.22 -37.05 -5.18
CA GLY A 305 -11.30 -36.61 -6.57
C GLY A 305 -12.15 -37.51 -7.49
N PRO A 306 -12.15 -37.25 -8.80
CA PRO A 306 -11.48 -36.11 -9.45
C PRO A 306 -12.24 -34.79 -9.26
N TYR A 307 -11.49 -33.70 -9.13
CA TYR A 307 -12.00 -32.34 -9.03
C TYR A 307 -11.90 -31.63 -10.37
N GLN A 308 -12.92 -30.89 -10.78
CA GLN A 308 -12.83 -30.03 -11.96
C GLN A 308 -12.35 -28.61 -11.63
N PHE A 309 -12.66 -28.14 -10.43
CA PHE A 309 -12.21 -26.83 -9.93
C PHE A 309 -11.64 -26.98 -8.52
N VAL A 310 -10.57 -26.26 -8.23
CA VAL A 310 -9.93 -26.25 -6.91
C VAL A 310 -9.68 -24.80 -6.50
N LYS A 311 -10.18 -24.36 -5.34
CA LYS A 311 -9.62 -23.15 -4.67
C LYS A 311 -8.24 -23.55 -4.18
N LEU A 312 -7.20 -22.84 -4.60
CA LEU A 312 -5.83 -23.15 -4.18
C LEU A 312 -5.67 -22.88 -2.68
N PRO A 313 -4.88 -23.71 -1.97
CA PRO A 313 -4.67 -23.53 -0.54
C PRO A 313 -3.90 -22.25 -0.22
N HIS A 314 -4.21 -21.67 0.95
CA HIS A 314 -3.46 -20.60 1.61
C HIS A 314 -3.12 -19.44 0.66
N HIS A 315 -4.15 -18.89 0.02
CA HIS A 315 -4.03 -17.80 -0.95
C HIS A 315 -2.98 -18.05 -2.06
N ALA A 316 -2.73 -19.32 -2.40
CA ALA A 316 -1.67 -19.76 -3.30
C ALA A 316 -0.25 -19.32 -2.85
N SER A 317 0.02 -19.48 -1.55
CA SER A 317 1.36 -19.38 -0.94
C SER A 317 2.25 -20.58 -1.30
N TYR A 318 3.57 -20.41 -1.17
CA TYR A 318 4.57 -21.45 -1.50
C TYR A 318 4.38 -22.73 -0.68
N ASN A 319 3.90 -22.61 0.56
CA ASN A 319 3.67 -23.75 1.46
C ASN A 319 2.29 -24.39 1.27
N GLY A 320 1.38 -23.73 0.53
CA GLY A 320 0.07 -24.27 0.17
C GLY A 320 0.09 -25.10 -1.12
N PHE A 321 0.89 -24.71 -2.11
CA PHE A 321 0.81 -25.29 -3.45
C PHE A 321 2.16 -25.41 -4.15
N ASP A 322 2.47 -26.61 -4.64
CA ASP A 322 3.66 -26.90 -5.44
C ASP A 322 3.37 -27.98 -6.51
N GLU A 323 4.41 -28.45 -7.19
CA GLU A 323 4.31 -29.51 -8.19
C GLU A 323 3.84 -30.86 -7.60
N GLN A 324 4.10 -31.14 -6.32
CA GLN A 324 3.66 -32.37 -5.66
C GLN A 324 2.18 -32.31 -5.35
N VAL A 325 1.70 -31.19 -4.81
CA VAL A 325 0.27 -30.93 -4.55
C VAL A 325 -0.52 -30.90 -5.86
N LEU A 326 0.03 -30.32 -6.94
CA LEU A 326 -0.59 -30.35 -8.27
C LEU A 326 -0.90 -31.77 -8.75
N LYS A 327 -0.13 -32.80 -8.37
CA LYS A 327 -0.43 -34.20 -8.71
C LYS A 327 -1.70 -34.71 -8.04
N ALA A 328 -2.06 -34.19 -6.86
CA ALA A 328 -3.35 -34.50 -6.24
C ALA A 328 -4.52 -33.82 -6.99
N PHE A 329 -4.24 -32.79 -7.80
CA PHE A 329 -5.22 -32.02 -8.57
C PHE A 329 -5.12 -32.25 -10.08
N GLU A 330 -4.48 -33.34 -10.55
CA GLU A 330 -4.09 -33.50 -11.96
C GLU A 330 -5.26 -33.52 -12.98
N GLU A 331 -6.47 -33.80 -12.49
CA GLU A 331 -7.73 -33.82 -13.25
C GLU A 331 -8.49 -32.48 -13.20
N ALA A 332 -7.99 -31.48 -12.47
CA ALA A 332 -8.55 -30.14 -12.46
C ALA A 332 -8.53 -29.52 -13.86
N GLN A 333 -9.52 -28.68 -14.15
CA GLN A 333 -9.58 -27.87 -15.36
C GLN A 333 -9.28 -26.40 -15.07
N ALA A 334 -9.61 -25.94 -13.87
CA ALA A 334 -9.23 -24.61 -13.45
C ALA A 334 -9.01 -24.47 -11.94
N PHE A 335 -8.33 -23.40 -11.57
CA PHE A 335 -8.04 -23.01 -10.20
C PHE A 335 -8.67 -21.66 -9.84
N GLY A 336 -9.01 -21.49 -8.57
CA GLY A 336 -9.42 -20.21 -8.00
C GLY A 336 -8.49 -19.80 -6.88
N ILE A 337 -8.22 -18.51 -6.75
CA ILE A 337 -7.43 -17.97 -5.64
C ILE A 337 -8.24 -16.85 -5.01
N SER A 338 -8.63 -17.02 -3.75
CA SER A 338 -9.11 -15.90 -2.95
C SER A 338 -7.88 -15.20 -2.37
N THR A 339 -7.82 -13.88 -2.48
CA THR A 339 -6.78 -13.00 -1.92
C THR A 339 -7.17 -11.55 -2.24
N GLY A 340 -6.72 -10.59 -1.44
CA GLY A 340 -6.95 -9.18 -1.72
C GLY A 340 -5.78 -8.48 -2.42
N ARG A 341 -6.06 -7.26 -2.90
CA ARG A 341 -5.20 -6.50 -3.83
C ARG A 341 -3.93 -5.96 -3.20
N GLY A 342 -3.90 -5.81 -1.88
CA GLY A 342 -2.79 -5.22 -1.13
C GLY A 342 -1.73 -6.21 -0.70
N ASP A 343 -1.77 -7.45 -1.19
CA ASP A 343 -0.87 -8.51 -0.76
C ASP A 343 0.29 -8.71 -1.74
N PRO A 344 1.41 -7.99 -1.63
CA PRO A 344 2.54 -8.17 -2.55
C PRO A 344 3.23 -9.53 -2.41
N GLY A 345 2.98 -10.27 -1.32
CA GLY A 345 3.54 -11.60 -1.07
C GLY A 345 2.67 -12.71 -1.65
N HIS A 346 1.37 -12.48 -1.79
CA HIS A 346 0.43 -13.49 -2.26
C HIS A 346 -0.42 -13.04 -3.47
N PRO A 347 -0.65 -13.95 -4.42
CA PRO A 347 -0.11 -15.31 -4.46
C PRO A 347 1.40 -15.33 -4.68
N ASP A 348 2.05 -16.36 -4.14
CA ASP A 348 3.51 -16.45 -4.12
C ASP A 348 4.07 -16.36 -5.55
N PRO A 349 5.13 -15.57 -5.80
CA PRO A 349 5.73 -15.43 -7.14
C PRO A 349 6.20 -16.76 -7.76
N GLY A 350 6.64 -17.72 -6.95
CA GLY A 350 7.00 -19.07 -7.38
C GLY A 350 5.78 -19.88 -7.82
N VAL A 351 4.69 -19.82 -7.04
CA VAL A 351 3.40 -20.42 -7.40
C VAL A 351 2.84 -19.80 -8.68
N LEU A 352 2.92 -18.48 -8.81
CA LEU A 352 2.54 -17.74 -10.02
C LEU A 352 3.28 -18.22 -11.26
N LYS A 353 4.60 -18.39 -11.14
CA LYS A 353 5.45 -18.92 -12.21
C LYS A 353 5.10 -20.36 -12.55
N LEU A 354 4.79 -21.19 -11.55
CA LEU A 354 4.31 -22.55 -11.77
C LEU A 354 2.98 -22.55 -12.54
N LEU A 355 2.00 -21.76 -12.11
CA LEU A 355 0.70 -21.63 -12.78
C LEU A 355 0.83 -21.13 -14.23
N GLU A 356 1.69 -20.14 -14.48
CA GLU A 356 1.99 -19.65 -15.82
C GLU A 356 2.58 -20.77 -16.70
N SER A 357 3.51 -21.57 -16.15
CA SER A 357 4.15 -22.67 -16.89
C SER A 357 3.20 -23.81 -17.28
N ILE A 358 2.03 -23.91 -16.65
CA ILE A 358 1.01 -24.95 -16.90
C ILE A 358 -0.30 -24.38 -17.48
N SER A 359 -0.30 -23.11 -17.87
CA SER A 359 -1.47 -22.38 -18.39
C SER A 359 -2.05 -22.99 -19.69
N ASP A 360 -1.25 -23.76 -20.45
CA ASP A 360 -1.73 -24.52 -21.60
C ASP A 360 -2.73 -25.64 -21.21
N LYS A 361 -2.69 -26.11 -19.96
CA LYS A 361 -3.52 -27.21 -19.45
C LYS A 361 -4.61 -26.73 -18.49
N TYR A 362 -4.34 -25.72 -17.68
CA TYR A 362 -5.23 -25.25 -16.64
C TYR A 362 -5.47 -23.75 -16.76
N HIS A 363 -6.73 -23.33 -16.58
CA HIS A 363 -7.05 -21.92 -16.38
C HIS A 363 -7.09 -21.57 -14.90
N TRP A 364 -6.93 -20.31 -14.54
CA TRP A 364 -7.05 -19.87 -13.17
C TRP A 364 -7.51 -18.42 -13.06
N ALA A 365 -8.16 -18.11 -11.94
CA ALA A 365 -8.70 -16.81 -11.62
C ALA A 365 -8.36 -16.43 -10.19
N ARG A 366 -8.25 -15.14 -9.90
CA ARG A 366 -7.85 -14.62 -8.59
C ARG A 366 -8.62 -13.36 -8.20
N THR A 367 -9.14 -13.30 -6.98
CA THR A 367 -10.14 -12.28 -6.59
C THR A 367 -9.57 -10.86 -6.58
N ASP A 368 -8.27 -10.70 -6.36
CA ASP A 368 -7.52 -9.44 -6.45
C ASP A 368 -7.46 -8.85 -7.88
N LYS A 369 -7.40 -9.69 -8.91
CA LYS A 369 -7.41 -9.23 -10.32
C LYS A 369 -8.77 -9.32 -10.98
N ASN A 370 -9.62 -10.23 -10.51
CA ASN A 370 -10.85 -10.62 -11.19
C ASN A 370 -12.14 -10.22 -10.46
N GLY A 371 -12.01 -9.64 -9.26
CA GLY A 371 -13.13 -9.38 -8.36
C GLY A 371 -13.86 -10.69 -8.01
N ILE A 372 -15.18 -10.72 -8.20
CA ILE A 372 -15.97 -11.95 -7.96
C ILE A 372 -15.66 -12.99 -9.03
N ILE A 373 -15.25 -14.19 -8.60
CA ILE A 373 -15.10 -15.37 -9.46
C ILE A 373 -16.34 -16.24 -9.32
N THR A 374 -17.01 -16.52 -10.44
CA THR A 374 -18.19 -17.39 -10.50
C THR A 374 -17.85 -18.72 -11.14
N VAL A 375 -18.00 -19.82 -10.41
CA VAL A 375 -17.82 -21.19 -10.93
C VAL A 375 -19.19 -21.84 -11.14
N SER A 376 -19.39 -22.42 -12.31
CA SER A 376 -20.62 -23.11 -12.66
C SER A 376 -20.35 -24.25 -13.64
N PHE A 377 -21.33 -25.12 -13.83
CA PHE A 377 -21.23 -26.23 -14.77
C PHE A 377 -22.38 -26.17 -15.80
N VAL A 378 -22.02 -26.26 -17.08
CA VAL A 378 -22.99 -26.45 -18.17
C VAL A 378 -22.88 -27.90 -18.63
N ARG A 379 -23.84 -28.74 -18.21
CA ARG A 379 -23.68 -30.21 -18.23
C ARG A 379 -22.44 -30.59 -17.43
N THR A 380 -21.44 -31.27 -17.99
CA THR A 380 -20.19 -31.65 -17.31
C THR A 380 -19.02 -30.71 -17.62
N LYS A 381 -19.26 -29.61 -18.35
CA LYS A 381 -18.22 -28.65 -18.70
C LYS A 381 -18.14 -27.54 -17.66
N LEU A 382 -16.95 -27.33 -17.11
CA LEU A 382 -16.65 -26.22 -16.22
C LEU A 382 -16.80 -24.88 -16.95
N ASN A 383 -17.37 -23.90 -16.26
CA ASN A 383 -17.42 -22.51 -16.67
C ASN A 383 -16.98 -21.61 -15.52
N VAL A 384 -15.92 -20.84 -15.74
CA VAL A 384 -15.38 -19.86 -14.79
C VAL A 384 -15.65 -18.48 -15.37
N GLY A 385 -16.45 -17.68 -14.66
CA GLY A 385 -16.71 -16.28 -14.96
C GLY A 385 -15.98 -15.37 -14.00
N ILE A 386 -15.60 -14.19 -14.48
CA ILE A 386 -14.91 -13.14 -13.71
C ILE A 386 -15.68 -11.84 -13.84
N SER A 387 -15.57 -10.97 -12.83
CA SER A 387 -16.24 -9.66 -12.84
C SER A 387 -15.39 -8.55 -13.47
N GLU A 388 -14.07 -8.69 -13.41
CA GLU A 388 -13.10 -7.76 -13.99
C GLU A 388 -11.82 -8.49 -14.44
N GLY A 389 -10.94 -7.78 -15.14
CA GLY A 389 -9.63 -8.28 -15.55
C GLY A 389 -9.66 -9.41 -16.59
N ASP A 390 -8.55 -10.14 -16.65
CA ASP A 390 -8.34 -11.32 -17.51
C ASP A 390 -8.08 -12.56 -16.63
N LEU A 391 -8.43 -13.75 -17.13
CA LEU A 391 -7.96 -15.01 -16.52
C LEU A 391 -6.45 -15.15 -16.70
N ASP A 392 -5.83 -16.03 -15.91
CA ASP A 392 -4.44 -16.43 -16.06
C ASP A 392 -3.42 -15.27 -15.92
N ASP A 393 -3.74 -14.22 -15.15
CA ASP A 393 -2.89 -13.05 -14.98
C ASP A 393 -1.74 -13.31 -13.97
N PRO A 394 -0.48 -13.52 -14.44
CA PRO A 394 0.63 -13.90 -13.58
C PRO A 394 1.23 -12.71 -12.83
N ALA A 395 0.71 -11.49 -13.01
CA ALA A 395 1.28 -10.31 -12.40
C ALA A 395 1.14 -10.37 -10.86
N PRO A 396 2.25 -10.21 -10.11
CA PRO A 396 2.17 -10.10 -8.66
C PRO A 396 1.34 -8.87 -8.26
N ASN A 397 0.85 -8.86 -7.04
CA ASN A 397 0.24 -7.68 -6.47
C ASN A 397 1.30 -6.61 -6.20
N ALA A 398 0.91 -5.35 -6.39
CA ALA A 398 1.77 -4.22 -6.08
C ALA A 398 1.74 -3.97 -4.56
N ARG A 399 2.87 -3.58 -3.97
CA ARG A 399 3.01 -3.33 -2.52
C ARG A 399 2.08 -2.24 -1.94
N ASP A 400 1.34 -1.51 -2.76
CA ASP A 400 0.81 -0.19 -2.38
C ASP A 400 -0.73 -0.08 -2.31
N VAL A 401 -1.48 -1.18 -2.22
CA VAL A 401 -2.93 -1.08 -1.99
C VAL A 401 -3.22 -1.10 -0.49
N VAL A 402 -3.19 0.08 0.16
CA VAL A 402 -3.46 0.21 1.60
C VAL A 402 -4.99 0.31 1.86
N PRO A 403 -5.55 -0.43 2.83
CA PRO A 403 -6.96 -0.33 3.20
C PRO A 403 -7.31 1.04 3.81
N THR A 404 -8.39 1.67 3.35
CA THR A 404 -8.94 2.89 3.96
C THR A 404 -10.20 2.54 4.74
N GLU A 405 -10.17 2.57 6.08
CA GLU A 405 -11.37 2.39 6.90
C GLU A 405 -11.71 3.66 7.70
N GLN A 406 -12.87 4.25 7.41
CA GLN A 406 -13.47 5.33 8.20
C GLN A 406 -14.43 4.79 9.28
N GLN A 407 -14.58 5.59 10.34
CA GLN A 407 -15.20 5.30 11.64
C GLN A 407 -16.74 5.22 11.62
N GLN A 408 -17.29 4.35 12.46
CA GLN A 408 -18.71 4.07 12.70
C GLN A 408 -19.52 5.28 13.24
N ASN A 409 -20.81 5.35 12.87
CA ASN A 409 -21.95 5.61 13.77
C ASN A 409 -23.32 5.27 13.13
N GLU A 410 -23.97 4.26 13.74
CA GLU A 410 -25.40 4.01 14.04
C GLU A 410 -26.53 3.83 12.98
N GLU A 411 -27.49 2.98 13.39
CA GLU A 411 -28.48 2.14 12.68
C GLU A 411 -29.82 2.80 12.25
N PRO A 412 -30.65 2.09 11.45
CA PRO A 412 -31.73 2.65 10.63
C PRO A 412 -33.15 2.51 11.23
N ALA A 413 -34.04 3.45 10.89
CA ALA A 413 -35.50 3.30 11.10
C ALA A 413 -36.24 3.16 9.75
N GLY A 414 -37.18 2.22 9.70
CA GLY A 414 -37.86 1.68 8.51
C GLY A 414 -38.95 2.54 7.82
N PRO A 415 -39.82 1.93 6.98
CA PRO A 415 -40.07 2.41 5.61
C PRO A 415 -41.48 3.00 5.37
N GLN A 416 -41.62 3.99 4.46
CA GLN A 416 -42.83 4.23 3.63
C GLN A 416 -42.67 5.34 2.55
N PRO A 417 -43.59 5.53 1.56
CA PRO A 417 -43.34 5.47 0.10
C PRO A 417 -43.47 6.86 -0.64
N PRO A 418 -43.45 6.97 -1.99
CA PRO A 418 -42.72 8.05 -2.69
C PRO A 418 -43.51 9.31 -3.13
N ALA A 419 -42.69 10.33 -3.49
CA ALA A 419 -42.89 11.48 -4.42
C ALA A 419 -43.48 12.79 -3.84
N PRO A 420 -43.30 14.00 -4.47
CA PRO A 420 -42.27 14.51 -5.40
C PRO A 420 -41.71 15.94 -5.08
N ALA A 421 -40.61 16.30 -5.76
CA ALA A 421 -40.04 17.62 -6.14
C ALA A 421 -40.28 18.94 -5.34
N LYS A 422 -39.15 19.51 -4.85
CA LYS A 422 -38.67 20.93 -4.64
C LYS A 422 -39.67 22.06 -4.26
N PRO A 423 -39.30 23.15 -3.54
CA PRO A 423 -37.96 23.65 -3.15
C PRO A 423 -37.81 24.03 -1.65
N VAL A 424 -36.58 23.98 -1.11
CA VAL A 424 -36.31 24.36 0.29
C VAL A 424 -35.95 25.83 0.41
N LEU A 425 -36.81 26.57 1.11
CA LEU A 425 -36.57 27.86 1.73
C LEU A 425 -35.69 27.70 2.98
N SER A 426 -34.91 28.74 3.24
CA SER A 426 -33.87 28.89 4.27
C SER A 426 -34.34 28.83 5.74
N GLU A 427 -33.34 28.52 6.60
CA GLU A 427 -33.18 28.79 8.05
C GLU A 427 -33.71 27.77 9.09
N PRO A 428 -33.08 27.61 10.28
CA PRO A 428 -31.95 28.38 10.87
C PRO A 428 -30.76 27.52 11.40
N ALA A 429 -29.62 28.19 11.59
CA ALA A 429 -28.43 27.65 12.23
C ALA A 429 -28.63 27.35 13.72
N GLN A 430 -28.14 26.18 14.18
CA GLN A 430 -27.79 25.92 15.57
C GLN A 430 -26.27 26.09 15.79
N PRO A 431 -25.85 26.50 17.00
CA PRO A 431 -24.58 27.17 17.25
C PRO A 431 -23.38 26.21 17.31
N PRO A 432 -22.16 26.69 17.02
CA PRO A 432 -20.95 25.87 17.11
C PRO A 432 -20.59 25.55 18.56
N ALA A 433 -20.17 24.31 18.80
CA ALA A 433 -19.59 23.86 20.06
C ALA A 433 -18.22 24.53 20.30
N LYS A 434 -17.97 24.92 21.56
CA LYS A 434 -16.81 25.71 22.02
C LYS A 434 -15.48 24.96 21.92
N ARG A 435 -14.43 25.70 21.53
CA ARG A 435 -13.00 25.30 21.53
C ARG A 435 -12.36 25.51 22.92
N GLY A 436 -11.46 24.62 23.34
CA GLY A 436 -10.70 24.72 24.60
C GLY A 436 -9.55 25.75 24.53
N GLU A 437 -9.30 26.44 25.65
CA GLU A 437 -8.26 27.46 25.83
C GLU A 437 -6.95 26.88 26.37
N ALA A 438 -5.80 27.39 25.91
CA ALA A 438 -4.48 27.13 26.49
C ALA A 438 -3.91 28.44 27.09
N ALA A 439 -3.34 28.37 28.30
CA ALA A 439 -2.71 29.50 28.98
C ALA A 439 -1.31 29.13 29.49
N VAL A 440 -0.31 29.94 29.14
CA VAL A 440 1.08 29.77 29.58
C VAL A 440 1.33 30.65 30.81
N ARG A 441 1.83 30.08 31.92
CA ARG A 441 2.21 30.81 33.14
C ARG A 441 3.69 30.57 33.43
N ARG A 442 4.50 31.63 33.56
CA ARG A 442 5.89 31.51 34.02
C ARG A 442 5.92 31.43 35.55
N ILE A 443 6.48 30.34 36.07
CA ILE A 443 6.79 30.17 37.49
C ILE A 443 8.27 30.51 37.68
N ALA A 444 8.62 31.19 38.77
CA ALA A 444 10.00 31.55 39.06
C ALA A 444 10.82 30.29 39.42
N GLY A 445 11.70 29.86 38.50
CA GLY A 445 12.61 28.72 38.63
C GLY A 445 13.29 28.42 37.28
N GLU A 446 14.32 27.57 37.26
CA GLU A 446 15.08 27.15 36.05
C GLU A 446 14.28 26.25 35.08
N GLU A 447 12.98 26.10 35.30
CA GLU A 447 12.12 25.16 34.56
C GLU A 447 10.97 25.90 33.85
N VAL A 448 10.60 25.39 32.67
CA VAL A 448 9.42 25.86 31.91
C VAL A 448 8.29 24.84 32.09
N GLU A 449 7.19 25.27 32.70
CA GLU A 449 5.99 24.44 32.89
C GLU A 449 4.90 24.79 31.86
N VAL A 450 4.38 23.78 31.14
CA VAL A 450 3.31 23.94 30.14
C VAL A 450 2.08 23.14 30.57
N ILE A 451 0.96 23.83 30.80
CA ILE A 451 -0.31 23.21 31.22
C ILE A 451 -1.36 23.40 30.10
N ALA A 452 -1.71 22.32 29.41
CA ALA A 452 -2.73 22.31 28.36
C ALA A 452 -3.98 21.53 28.80
N ARG A 453 -5.17 22.11 28.59
CA ARG A 453 -6.47 21.43 28.82
C ARG A 453 -7.14 21.16 27.47
N ILE A 454 -7.11 19.90 27.07
CA ILE A 454 -7.56 19.45 25.76
C ILE A 454 -8.90 18.70 25.90
N PRO A 455 -9.94 19.02 25.09
CA PRO A 455 -11.20 18.29 25.12
C PRO A 455 -11.02 16.84 24.65
N HIS A 456 -11.69 15.89 25.30
CA HIS A 456 -11.44 14.45 25.17
C HIS A 456 -12.07 13.77 23.93
N THR A 457 -12.51 14.52 22.92
CA THR A 457 -13.22 13.98 21.75
C THR A 457 -12.36 14.08 20.50
N LYS A 458 -11.98 12.93 19.92
CA LYS A 458 -11.28 12.74 18.61
C LYS A 458 -10.42 13.94 18.15
N THR A 459 -9.51 14.40 19.00
CA THR A 459 -8.62 15.51 18.65
C THR A 459 -7.18 15.10 18.90
N LYS A 460 -6.41 14.94 17.83
CA LYS A 460 -4.95 14.86 17.90
C LYS A 460 -4.42 16.27 18.15
N VAL A 461 -3.75 16.47 19.28
CA VAL A 461 -3.10 17.73 19.61
C VAL A 461 -1.60 17.50 19.67
N THR A 462 -0.88 18.19 18.79
CA THR A 462 0.57 18.26 18.85
C THR A 462 0.94 19.52 19.63
N ILE A 463 1.58 19.38 20.78
CA ILE A 463 2.16 20.49 21.55
C ILE A 463 3.67 20.42 21.36
N THR A 464 4.22 21.33 20.56
CA THR A 464 5.66 21.49 20.41
C THR A 464 6.14 22.57 21.38
N VAL A 465 7.04 22.21 22.29
CA VAL A 465 7.65 23.14 23.25
C VAL A 465 9.13 23.24 22.92
N GLU A 466 9.54 24.31 22.25
CA GLU A 466 10.94 24.65 22.02
C GLU A 466 11.43 25.57 23.15
N ILE A 467 12.47 25.14 23.87
CA ILE A 467 13.11 25.93 24.93
C ILE A 467 14.52 26.28 24.45
N ASP A 468 14.76 27.58 24.24
CA ASP A 468 16.06 28.12 23.83
C ASP A 468 16.76 28.74 25.07
N PRO A 469 17.76 28.06 25.68
CA PRO A 469 18.45 28.60 26.84
C PRO A 469 19.37 29.74 26.39
N ALA A 470 18.93 30.98 26.62
CA ALA A 470 19.71 32.17 26.30
C ALA A 470 21.08 32.14 27.02
N ASP A 471 22.14 32.33 26.25
CA ASP A 471 23.49 32.61 26.73
C ASP A 471 23.42 33.73 27.80
N LEU A 472 23.95 33.45 28.98
CA LEU A 472 24.03 34.37 30.10
C LEU A 472 24.94 35.55 29.74
N GLY A 473 24.35 36.65 29.25
CA GLY A 473 25.12 37.85 28.97
C GLY A 473 24.27 39.05 28.54
N ALA A 474 23.85 39.84 29.53
CA ALA A 474 23.35 41.22 29.44
C ALA A 474 21.88 41.43 28.97
N ALA A 475 21.03 41.74 29.96
CA ALA A 475 19.70 42.33 29.78
C ALA A 475 19.79 43.87 29.51
N PRO A 476 18.68 44.58 29.24
CA PRO A 476 17.81 44.45 28.08
C PRO A 476 17.54 45.81 27.40
N GLY A 477 17.38 45.82 26.08
CA GLY A 477 16.72 46.89 25.34
C GLY A 477 15.50 46.32 24.64
N ALA A 478 14.30 46.76 25.02
CA ALA A 478 13.04 46.32 24.44
C ALA A 478 13.02 46.56 22.91
N GLY A 479 13.11 45.47 22.14
CA GLY A 479 12.92 45.46 20.68
C GLY A 479 11.79 44.52 20.32
N GLN A 480 10.79 45.03 19.62
CA GLN A 480 9.69 44.26 19.03
C GLN A 480 10.26 43.09 18.21
N HIS A 481 9.79 41.86 18.47
CA HIS A 481 9.99 40.77 17.50
C HIS A 481 9.12 41.05 16.28
N ASP A 482 9.72 41.71 15.29
CA ASP A 482 9.21 41.82 13.94
C ASP A 482 9.18 40.40 13.35
N SER A 483 7.97 39.85 13.16
CA SER A 483 7.76 38.66 12.34
C SER A 483 8.14 39.04 10.91
N GLY A 484 9.43 38.90 10.59
CA GLY A 484 9.96 39.23 9.27
C GLY A 484 9.10 38.58 8.21
N LYS A 485 8.36 39.40 7.44
CA LYS A 485 7.46 38.96 6.37
C LYS A 485 8.23 37.97 5.50
N LYS A 486 7.80 36.70 5.46
CA LYS A 486 8.32 35.71 4.51
C LYS A 486 8.07 36.27 3.11
N LYS A 487 9.14 36.60 2.39
CA LYS A 487 9.06 37.15 1.03
C LYS A 487 9.47 36.05 0.06
N ILE A 488 8.67 35.82 -0.98
CA ILE A 488 9.10 35.04 -2.15
C ILE A 488 10.34 35.69 -2.77
N PRO A 489 11.20 34.93 -3.48
CA PRO A 489 12.37 35.51 -4.14
C PRO A 489 11.99 36.70 -5.03
N PRO A 490 12.66 37.87 -4.89
CA PRO A 490 12.19 39.13 -5.48
C PRO A 490 12.29 39.20 -7.01
N ASN A 491 12.92 38.21 -7.67
CA ASN A 491 13.26 38.23 -9.09
C ASN A 491 12.64 37.05 -9.89
N LEU A 492 11.48 36.54 -9.46
CA LEU A 492 10.76 35.53 -10.25
C LEU A 492 10.15 36.15 -11.51
N PRO A 493 10.18 35.47 -12.67
CA PRO A 493 9.36 35.87 -13.81
C PRO A 493 7.87 35.78 -13.46
N PRO A 494 6.96 36.29 -14.31
CA PRO A 494 5.52 36.07 -14.12
C PRO A 494 5.20 34.57 -14.18
N LEU A 495 4.77 33.98 -13.08
CA LEU A 495 4.49 32.54 -12.94
C LEU A 495 3.08 32.35 -12.40
N LEU A 496 2.35 31.36 -12.93
CA LEU A 496 1.05 30.97 -12.40
C LEU A 496 1.24 29.93 -11.30
N PHE A 497 0.88 30.27 -10.06
CA PHE A 497 0.86 29.30 -8.97
C PHE A 497 -0.47 28.57 -8.92
N VAL A 498 -0.44 27.25 -8.72
CA VAL A 498 -1.64 26.41 -8.61
C VAL A 498 -1.57 25.62 -7.32
N THR A 499 -2.63 25.66 -6.52
CA THR A 499 -2.72 24.88 -5.28
C THR A 499 -4.17 24.54 -4.95
N ASN A 500 -4.38 23.71 -3.95
CA ASN A 500 -5.66 23.61 -3.25
C ASN A 500 -5.40 24.03 -1.80
N SER A 501 -5.87 25.21 -1.40
CA SER A 501 -5.49 25.81 -0.11
C SER A 501 -6.01 25.03 1.09
N GLU A 502 -7.17 24.40 0.97
CA GLU A 502 -7.76 23.55 2.02
C GLU A 502 -6.90 22.31 2.25
N ARG A 503 -6.62 21.54 1.19
CA ARG A 503 -5.80 20.32 1.27
C ARG A 503 -4.35 20.62 1.64
N LEU A 504 -3.78 21.69 1.13
CA LEU A 504 -2.43 22.11 1.53
C LEU A 504 -2.39 22.42 3.03
N SER A 505 -3.40 23.12 3.55
CA SER A 505 -3.50 23.43 4.98
C SER A 505 -3.68 22.18 5.86
N GLU A 506 -4.34 21.15 5.35
CA GLU A 506 -4.46 19.86 6.01
C GLU A 506 -3.11 19.14 6.09
N ASN A 507 -2.31 19.19 5.02
CA ASN A 507 -1.03 18.50 4.95
C ASN A 507 0.09 19.18 5.76
N ILE A 508 0.23 20.51 5.69
CA ILE A 508 1.39 21.22 6.27
C ILE A 508 1.07 22.12 7.46
N GLY A 509 -0.21 22.24 7.82
CA GLY A 509 -0.69 23.13 8.88
C GLY A 509 -1.25 24.45 8.35
N LYS A 510 -2.28 24.96 9.04
CA LYS A 510 -3.04 26.15 8.63
C LYS A 510 -2.21 27.44 8.65
N ALA A 511 -1.35 27.61 9.66
CA ALA A 511 -0.55 28.83 9.80
C ALA A 511 0.56 28.87 8.75
N GLU A 512 1.17 27.72 8.50
CA GLU A 512 2.22 27.47 7.53
C GLU A 512 1.70 27.71 6.11
N ALA A 513 0.59 27.06 5.74
CA ALA A 513 -0.06 27.24 4.45
C ALA A 513 -0.50 28.69 4.25
N ALA A 514 -1.19 29.31 5.22
CA ALA A 514 -1.57 30.72 5.11
C ALA A 514 -0.36 31.66 4.95
N GLY A 515 0.73 31.39 5.68
CA GLY A 515 1.98 32.14 5.55
C GLY A 515 2.61 32.04 4.16
N ILE A 516 2.58 30.85 3.55
CA ILE A 516 3.08 30.62 2.18
C ILE A 516 2.18 31.30 1.14
N LEU A 517 0.87 31.08 1.20
CA LEU A 517 -0.08 31.61 0.21
C LEU A 517 -0.18 33.14 0.28
N SER A 518 -0.11 33.73 1.48
CA SER A 518 -0.07 35.19 1.64
C SER A 518 1.24 35.83 1.17
N ALA A 519 2.33 35.06 1.10
CA ALA A 519 3.55 35.51 0.46
C ALA A 519 3.43 35.48 -1.07
N ILE A 520 2.76 34.46 -1.64
CA ILE A 520 2.62 34.23 -3.09
C ILE A 520 1.63 35.19 -3.75
N ALA A 521 0.38 35.20 -3.27
CA ALA A 521 -0.75 35.89 -3.91
C ALA A 521 -0.53 37.38 -4.25
N PRO A 522 0.16 38.21 -3.42
CA PRO A 522 0.36 39.61 -3.77
C PRO A 522 1.44 39.86 -4.84
N ALA A 523 2.26 38.86 -5.18
CA ALA A 523 3.37 39.03 -6.11
C ALA A 523 3.25 38.21 -7.40
N GLN A 524 2.41 37.18 -7.43
CA GLN A 524 2.25 36.27 -8.57
C GLN A 524 0.77 35.89 -8.74
N PRO A 525 0.29 35.67 -9.98
CA PRO A 525 -1.05 35.13 -10.22
C PRO A 525 -1.17 33.72 -9.62
N MET A 526 -2.34 33.40 -9.07
CA MET A 526 -2.57 32.15 -8.35
C MET A 526 -3.99 31.63 -8.59
N VAL A 527 -4.10 30.33 -8.84
CA VAL A 527 -5.38 29.59 -8.86
C VAL A 527 -5.45 28.70 -7.62
N ASP A 528 -6.53 28.87 -6.86
CA ASP A 528 -6.86 28.00 -5.73
C ASP A 528 -8.01 27.06 -6.11
N LEU A 529 -7.66 25.79 -6.32
CA LEU A 529 -8.59 24.74 -6.73
C LEU A 529 -9.64 24.39 -5.68
N ALA A 530 -9.51 24.85 -4.43
CA ALA A 530 -10.59 24.73 -3.44
C ALA A 530 -11.85 25.52 -3.85
N GLN A 531 -11.69 26.51 -4.73
CA GLN A 531 -12.77 27.41 -5.16
C GLN A 531 -13.26 27.12 -6.59
N GLU A 532 -12.73 26.09 -7.24
CA GLU A 532 -12.97 25.81 -8.66
C GLU A 532 -13.58 24.43 -8.84
N SER A 533 -14.57 24.32 -9.74
CA SER A 533 -15.16 23.03 -10.12
C SER A 533 -14.39 22.33 -11.25
N ASP A 534 -13.59 23.08 -12.01
CA ASP A 534 -12.78 22.60 -13.13
C ASP A 534 -11.39 23.25 -13.07
N ALA A 535 -10.39 22.44 -12.72
CA ALA A 535 -9.03 22.92 -12.52
C ALA A 535 -8.41 23.48 -13.81
N PHE A 536 -8.51 22.75 -14.92
CA PHE A 536 -7.87 23.14 -16.18
C PHE A 536 -8.50 24.39 -16.77
N ALA A 537 -9.83 24.51 -16.72
CA ALA A 537 -10.51 25.73 -17.16
C ALA A 537 -10.09 26.95 -16.33
N ALA A 538 -9.87 26.81 -15.02
CA ALA A 538 -9.40 27.88 -14.16
C ALA A 538 -7.96 28.30 -14.48
N ILE A 539 -7.08 27.33 -14.71
CA ILE A 539 -5.69 27.56 -15.08
C ILE A 539 -5.59 28.24 -16.44
N GLN A 540 -6.33 27.78 -17.45
CA GLN A 540 -6.36 28.39 -18.78
C GLN A 540 -6.88 29.83 -18.73
N ARG A 541 -7.94 30.08 -17.95
CA ARG A 541 -8.50 31.42 -17.77
C ARG A 541 -7.47 32.39 -17.18
N GLU A 542 -6.80 31.98 -16.10
CA GLU A 542 -5.82 32.85 -15.43
C GLU A 542 -4.53 33.00 -16.24
N GLY A 543 -4.03 31.90 -16.84
CA GLY A 543 -2.83 31.88 -17.66
C GLY A 543 -2.92 32.81 -18.88
N ARG A 544 -4.07 32.83 -19.57
CA ARG A 544 -4.31 33.75 -20.70
C ARG A 544 -4.36 35.22 -20.28
N ASN A 545 -4.86 35.51 -19.07
CA ASN A 545 -4.96 36.88 -18.57
C ASN A 545 -3.61 37.44 -18.12
N ALA A 546 -2.72 36.59 -17.60
CA ALA A 546 -1.50 37.03 -16.93
C ALA A 546 -0.20 36.91 -17.76
N SER A 547 -0.26 36.38 -19.00
CA SER A 547 0.92 36.21 -19.88
C SER A 547 2.11 35.55 -19.17
N VAL A 548 1.84 34.42 -18.51
CA VAL A 548 2.80 33.75 -17.63
C VAL A 548 3.92 33.03 -18.40
N LYS A 549 5.07 32.87 -17.75
CA LYS A 549 6.24 32.15 -18.26
C LYS A 549 6.26 30.67 -17.90
N GLY A 550 5.43 30.24 -16.96
CA GLY A 550 5.37 28.88 -16.46
C GLY A 550 4.33 28.71 -15.36
N VAL A 551 4.06 27.45 -15.04
CA VAL A 551 3.15 27.04 -13.97
C VAL A 551 3.93 26.38 -12.85
N VAL A 552 3.65 26.78 -11.61
CA VAL A 552 4.24 26.21 -10.38
C VAL A 552 3.11 25.62 -9.54
N ILE A 553 3.09 24.30 -9.43
CA ILE A 553 2.14 23.59 -8.56
C ILE A 553 2.69 23.57 -7.14
N VAL A 554 1.88 23.94 -6.14
CA VAL A 554 2.23 23.89 -4.71
C VAL A 554 1.38 22.83 -4.03
N GLY A 555 2.05 21.75 -3.62
CA GLY A 555 1.46 20.57 -2.99
C GLY A 555 1.78 19.26 -3.72
N GLY A 556 1.61 18.16 -3.00
CA GLY A 556 1.68 16.77 -3.48
C GLY A 556 0.48 16.41 -4.36
N TYR A 557 0.40 15.15 -4.77
CA TYR A 557 -0.68 14.69 -5.65
C TYR A 557 -2.04 14.60 -4.96
N ASP A 558 -2.06 14.50 -3.63
CA ASP A 558 -3.25 14.61 -2.80
C ASP A 558 -3.78 16.05 -2.68
N VAL A 559 -2.88 17.05 -2.72
CA VAL A 559 -3.26 18.49 -2.76
C VAL A 559 -3.70 18.91 -4.16
N VAL A 560 -2.85 18.72 -5.16
CA VAL A 560 -3.13 18.98 -6.59
C VAL A 560 -2.80 17.72 -7.39
N PRO A 561 -3.82 16.95 -7.82
CA PRO A 561 -3.63 15.68 -8.52
C PRO A 561 -2.70 15.76 -9.72
N SER A 562 -1.77 14.82 -9.84
CA SER A 562 -1.04 14.61 -11.10
C SER A 562 -1.88 13.76 -12.04
N GLU A 563 -1.70 13.92 -13.34
CA GLU A 563 -2.45 13.14 -14.33
C GLU A 563 -1.86 11.73 -14.44
N ARG A 564 -2.73 10.72 -14.43
CA ARG A 564 -2.38 9.36 -14.83
C ARG A 564 -2.38 9.32 -16.36
N TYR A 565 -1.21 9.47 -16.97
CA TYR A 565 -1.07 9.70 -18.39
C TYR A 565 -0.61 8.45 -19.15
N ASP A 566 -1.42 8.02 -20.12
CA ASP A 566 -1.00 7.03 -21.11
C ASP A 566 -0.05 7.67 -22.12
N THR A 567 1.22 7.26 -22.08
CA THR A 567 2.25 7.85 -22.92
C THR A 567 2.15 7.44 -24.39
N LEU A 568 1.37 6.39 -24.71
CA LEU A 568 1.27 5.88 -26.07
C LEU A 568 0.09 6.50 -26.83
N PRO A 569 0.34 7.04 -28.04
CA PRO A 569 -0.74 7.36 -28.96
C PRO A 569 -1.62 6.12 -29.21
N PRO A 570 -2.95 6.26 -29.42
CA PRO A 570 -3.85 5.12 -29.58
C PRO A 570 -3.42 4.10 -30.65
N SER A 571 -2.86 4.58 -31.77
CA SER A 571 -2.33 3.72 -32.82
C SER A 571 -1.12 2.89 -32.38
N LEU A 572 -0.21 3.49 -31.61
CA LEU A 572 0.97 2.82 -31.06
C LEU A 572 0.56 1.83 -29.96
N ARG A 573 -0.37 2.23 -29.09
CA ARG A 573 -0.97 1.37 -28.05
C ARG A 573 -1.61 0.12 -28.65
N GLY A 574 -2.39 0.27 -29.72
CA GLY A 574 -2.99 -0.86 -30.42
C GLY A 574 -1.97 -1.77 -31.11
N SER A 575 -0.88 -1.19 -31.62
CA SER A 575 0.14 -1.93 -32.35
C SER A 575 1.12 -2.69 -31.45
N ILE A 576 1.47 -2.15 -30.27
CA ILE A 576 2.29 -2.86 -29.28
C ILE A 576 1.47 -3.97 -28.58
N GLY A 577 0.17 -3.75 -28.41
CA GLY A 577 -0.77 -4.72 -27.85
C GLY A 577 -0.32 -5.25 -26.48
N PRO A 578 -0.42 -6.57 -26.23
CA PRO A 578 -0.03 -7.19 -24.96
C PRO A 578 1.43 -6.96 -24.56
N SER A 579 2.34 -6.76 -25.52
CA SER A 579 3.76 -6.49 -25.24
C SER A 579 3.99 -5.19 -24.48
N ALA A 580 2.97 -4.31 -24.37
CA ALA A 580 3.04 -3.13 -23.50
C ALA A 580 3.30 -3.51 -22.02
N ARG A 581 2.85 -4.69 -21.58
CA ARG A 581 3.06 -5.21 -20.22
C ARG A 581 4.53 -5.54 -19.91
N ASN A 582 5.41 -5.58 -20.93
CA ASN A 582 6.85 -5.75 -20.72
C ASN A 582 7.52 -4.47 -20.19
N ASP A 583 6.90 -3.31 -20.37
CA ASP A 583 7.25 -2.11 -19.62
C ASP A 583 6.63 -2.21 -18.22
N PRO A 584 7.40 -2.05 -17.13
CA PRO A 584 6.87 -2.17 -15.78
C PRO A 584 5.67 -1.26 -15.52
N ASP A 585 5.61 -0.09 -16.15
CA ASP A 585 4.53 0.88 -15.98
C ASP A 585 3.41 0.73 -17.02
N ASN A 586 3.48 -0.30 -17.87
CA ASN A 586 2.59 -0.45 -19.02
C ASN A 586 2.45 0.86 -19.83
N PHE A 587 3.53 1.64 -19.90
CA PHE A 587 3.59 2.97 -20.53
C PHE A 587 2.64 4.03 -19.94
N ILE A 588 2.19 3.86 -18.69
CA ILE A 588 1.31 4.80 -17.97
C ILE A 588 2.09 5.42 -16.81
N VAL A 589 2.25 6.75 -16.82
CA VAL A 589 3.09 7.47 -15.85
C VAL A 589 2.33 8.62 -15.20
N TRP A 590 2.81 9.10 -14.05
CA TRP A 590 2.32 10.35 -13.47
C TRP A 590 2.91 11.51 -14.25
N SER A 591 2.08 12.47 -14.68
CA SER A 591 2.52 13.63 -15.44
C SER A 591 1.76 14.89 -15.04
N ASP A 592 2.51 15.98 -14.83
CA ASP A 592 1.94 17.31 -14.60
C ASP A 592 1.87 18.15 -15.88
N GLN A 593 2.18 17.56 -17.03
CA GLN A 593 2.35 18.32 -18.27
C GLN A 593 1.07 19.05 -18.71
N SER A 594 -0.11 18.48 -18.46
CA SER A 594 -1.41 19.08 -18.79
C SER A 594 -1.68 20.39 -18.04
N TYR A 595 -1.02 20.63 -16.90
CA TYR A 595 -1.10 21.93 -16.22
C TYR A 595 -0.45 23.07 -17.01
N GLY A 596 0.42 22.76 -17.97
CA GLY A 596 1.05 23.74 -18.86
C GLY A 596 0.26 24.04 -20.13
N ASP A 597 -0.88 23.38 -20.36
CA ASP A 597 -1.77 23.63 -21.50
C ASP A 597 -2.69 24.83 -21.20
N LEU A 598 -2.44 25.95 -21.87
CA LEU A 598 -3.14 27.21 -21.64
C LEU A 598 -4.22 27.47 -22.69
N ASP A 599 -4.20 26.80 -23.83
CA ASP A 599 -5.13 27.00 -24.94
C ASP A 599 -6.17 25.89 -25.12
N GLY A 600 -5.94 24.71 -24.55
CA GLY A 600 -6.82 23.54 -24.53
C GLY A 600 -6.57 22.54 -25.65
N ASP A 601 -5.41 22.57 -26.31
CA ASP A 601 -5.05 21.64 -27.39
C ASP A 601 -4.40 20.33 -26.92
N HIS A 602 -4.28 20.14 -25.60
CA HIS A 602 -3.62 19.01 -24.93
C HIS A 602 -2.10 18.95 -25.10
N LEU A 603 -1.47 20.05 -25.51
CA LEU A 603 -0.02 20.25 -25.50
C LEU A 603 0.33 21.33 -24.47
N ALA A 604 1.49 21.17 -23.83
CA ALA A 604 1.94 22.18 -22.89
C ALA A 604 2.53 23.38 -23.65
N ASP A 605 1.97 24.55 -23.42
CA ASP A 605 2.44 25.84 -23.93
C ASP A 605 3.62 26.37 -23.12
N VAL A 606 3.60 26.10 -21.81
CA VAL A 606 4.57 26.64 -20.85
C VAL A 606 5.17 25.54 -19.97
N PRO A 607 6.39 25.75 -19.43
CA PRO A 607 7.01 24.83 -18.47
C PRO A 607 6.18 24.68 -17.19
N VAL A 608 6.21 23.47 -16.63
CA VAL A 608 5.57 23.13 -15.35
C VAL A 608 6.64 22.66 -14.36
N SER A 609 6.58 23.17 -13.13
CA SER A 609 7.27 22.62 -11.97
C SER A 609 6.31 22.37 -10.81
N ARG A 610 6.70 21.48 -9.89
CA ARG A 610 5.92 21.16 -8.70
C ARG A 610 6.76 21.28 -7.45
N ILE A 611 6.27 22.00 -6.45
CA ILE A 611 6.78 21.99 -5.07
C ILE A 611 5.94 20.96 -4.29
N PRO A 612 6.32 19.66 -4.25
CA PRO A 612 5.60 18.67 -3.46
C PRO A 612 5.71 19.02 -1.97
N ASP A 613 4.64 18.88 -1.20
CA ASP A 613 4.70 19.21 0.23
C ASP A 613 5.31 18.08 1.08
N GLY A 614 5.23 16.82 0.63
CA GLY A 614 5.79 15.67 1.35
C GLY A 614 5.24 15.54 2.78
N HIS A 615 4.02 16.04 3.02
CA HIS A 615 3.34 16.17 4.31
C HIS A 615 4.15 16.96 5.35
N THR A 616 4.94 17.94 4.90
CA THR A 616 5.71 18.79 5.80
C THR A 616 5.89 20.21 5.26
N ALA A 617 5.65 21.21 6.10
CA ALA A 617 5.91 22.60 5.76
C ALA A 617 7.38 22.84 5.36
N ARG A 618 8.31 22.02 5.88
CA ARG A 618 9.75 22.16 5.62
C ARG A 618 10.08 22.15 4.12
N VAL A 619 9.47 21.26 3.33
CA VAL A 619 9.77 21.16 1.90
C VAL A 619 9.29 22.40 1.16
N VAL A 620 8.04 22.81 1.42
CA VAL A 620 7.43 23.97 0.77
C VAL A 620 8.15 25.26 1.16
N GLU A 621 8.50 25.43 2.43
CA GLU A 621 9.27 26.59 2.88
C GLU A 621 10.67 26.63 2.30
N ALA A 622 11.36 25.49 2.19
CA ALA A 622 12.70 25.42 1.63
C ALA A 622 12.74 25.92 0.19
N ALA A 623 11.68 25.68 -0.60
CA ALA A 623 11.57 26.14 -1.98
C ALA A 623 11.57 27.68 -2.12
N PHE A 624 11.19 28.42 -1.08
CA PHE A 624 11.14 29.89 -1.09
C PHE A 624 12.29 30.55 -0.33
N LYS A 625 13.13 29.77 0.36
CA LYS A 625 14.32 30.28 1.04
C LYS A 625 15.47 30.43 0.02
N PRO A 626 16.36 31.42 0.20
CA PRO A 626 17.58 31.49 -0.59
C PRO A 626 18.38 30.19 -0.46
N GLY A 627 18.71 29.56 -1.58
CA GLY A 627 19.52 28.34 -1.59
C GLY A 627 20.91 28.59 -0.99
N ALA A 628 21.49 27.54 -0.39
CA ALA A 628 22.90 27.58 -0.03
C ALA A 628 23.77 27.75 -1.30
N SER A 629 24.97 28.30 -1.13
CA SER A 629 25.98 28.34 -2.20
C SER A 629 26.94 27.17 -2.01
N PRO A 630 26.78 26.07 -2.76
CA PRO A 630 27.61 24.89 -2.58
C PRO A 630 29.05 25.20 -2.98
N PRO A 631 30.04 24.60 -2.28
CA PRO A 631 31.46 24.84 -2.54
C PRO A 631 31.94 24.26 -3.88
N ALA A 632 31.39 23.12 -4.31
CA ALA A 632 31.74 22.49 -5.59
C ALA A 632 30.82 22.96 -6.73
N ASN A 633 31.33 22.97 -7.96
CA ASN A 633 30.52 23.36 -9.12
C ASN A 633 29.64 22.20 -9.60
N ARG A 634 30.19 20.99 -9.66
CA ARG A 634 29.43 19.80 -10.06
C ARG A 634 29.80 18.55 -9.27
N PHE A 635 28.82 17.66 -9.13
CA PHE A 635 28.99 16.30 -8.65
C PHE A 635 28.28 15.34 -9.61
N GLY A 636 28.90 14.19 -9.88
CA GLY A 636 28.33 13.19 -10.77
C GLY A 636 28.58 11.79 -10.24
N LEU A 637 27.55 10.95 -10.27
CA LEU A 637 27.65 9.54 -9.91
C LEU A 637 26.81 8.71 -10.89
N ARG A 638 27.44 7.72 -11.53
CA ARG A 638 26.77 6.81 -12.47
C ARG A 638 27.02 5.35 -12.15
N ASN A 639 26.12 4.52 -12.66
CA ASN A 639 26.29 3.07 -12.74
C ASN A 639 27.47 2.67 -13.62
N PHE A 640 28.07 1.51 -13.30
CA PHE A 640 29.19 0.92 -14.03
C PHE A 640 28.81 0.68 -15.50
N VAL A 641 27.68 0.02 -15.77
CA VAL A 641 27.25 -0.33 -17.14
C VAL A 641 26.49 0.80 -17.85
N ARG A 642 26.73 2.07 -17.47
CA ARG A 642 26.14 3.26 -18.08
C ARG A 642 27.19 4.31 -18.51
N PRO A 643 28.21 3.96 -19.31
CA PRO A 643 29.29 4.88 -19.68
C PRO A 643 28.84 6.09 -20.50
N PHE A 644 27.66 6.04 -21.13
CA PHE A 644 27.10 7.20 -21.86
C PHE A 644 26.95 8.46 -20.98
N ALA A 645 26.76 8.26 -19.67
CA ALA A 645 26.62 9.35 -18.72
C ALA A 645 27.92 10.16 -18.58
N ASP A 646 29.10 9.59 -18.86
CA ASP A 646 30.37 10.35 -18.88
C ASP A 646 30.36 11.42 -19.98
N GLN A 647 29.83 11.07 -21.16
CA GLN A 647 29.73 12.01 -22.26
C GLN A 647 28.79 13.17 -21.92
N ILE A 648 27.65 12.87 -21.29
CA ILE A 648 26.70 13.90 -20.83
C ILE A 648 27.35 14.77 -19.76
N TYR A 649 27.99 14.15 -18.76
CA TYR A 649 28.62 14.86 -17.65
C TYR A 649 29.79 15.75 -18.09
N SER A 650 30.53 15.36 -19.13
CA SER A 650 31.56 16.21 -19.73
C SER A 650 31.03 17.56 -20.20
N GLY A 651 29.74 17.62 -20.57
CA GLY A 651 29.03 18.84 -20.94
C GLY A 651 28.51 19.64 -19.76
N VAL A 652 28.46 19.11 -18.53
CA VAL A 652 27.98 19.84 -17.33
C VAL A 652 29.06 20.82 -16.85
N LEU A 653 28.72 22.07 -16.56
CA LEU A 653 29.72 23.08 -16.14
C LEU A 653 30.46 22.69 -14.85
N GLY A 654 31.79 22.60 -14.94
CA GLY A 654 32.69 22.29 -13.82
C GLY A 654 33.91 21.49 -14.26
N ALA A 655 34.77 21.12 -13.32
CA ALA A 655 36.01 20.38 -13.58
C ALA A 655 36.11 19.06 -12.79
N GLU A 656 35.23 18.87 -11.81
CA GLU A 656 35.14 17.69 -10.96
C GLU A 656 34.83 16.45 -11.80
N GLN A 657 35.43 15.31 -11.48
CA GLN A 657 35.24 14.06 -12.25
C GLN A 657 33.90 13.39 -11.93
N MET A 658 33.36 12.62 -12.88
CA MET A 658 32.21 11.76 -12.60
C MET A 658 32.70 10.52 -11.86
N LEU A 659 32.00 10.14 -10.81
CA LEU A 659 32.26 8.92 -10.07
C LEU A 659 31.46 7.76 -10.69
N THR A 660 31.99 6.55 -10.51
CA THR A 660 31.33 5.30 -10.92
C THR A 660 30.99 4.49 -9.68
N SER A 661 29.78 3.92 -9.64
CA SER A 661 29.24 3.17 -8.50
C SER A 661 30.09 1.99 -8.05
N GLU A 662 30.87 1.38 -8.97
CA GLU A 662 31.76 0.25 -8.67
C GLU A 662 32.73 0.55 -7.50
N GLN A 663 33.03 1.83 -7.26
CA GLN A 663 33.97 2.29 -6.23
C GLN A 663 33.30 3.17 -5.16
N VAL A 664 31.97 3.28 -5.15
CA VAL A 664 31.24 4.24 -4.30
C VAL A 664 30.11 3.53 -3.56
N HIS A 665 30.18 3.54 -2.23
CA HIS A 665 29.12 3.04 -1.35
C HIS A 665 28.43 4.20 -0.62
N SER A 666 27.16 4.02 -0.27
CA SER A 666 26.38 4.98 0.50
C SER A 666 27.04 5.39 1.82
N THR A 667 27.74 4.48 2.49
CA THR A 667 28.44 4.75 3.75
C THR A 667 29.73 5.57 3.57
N ALA A 668 30.23 5.71 2.35
CA ALA A 668 31.51 6.34 2.05
C ALA A 668 31.53 6.96 0.65
N ILE A 669 30.62 7.92 0.38
CA ILE A 669 30.62 8.64 -0.91
C ILE A 669 31.85 9.57 -0.98
N PRO A 670 32.79 9.34 -1.92
CA PRO A 670 33.95 10.20 -2.07
C PRO A 670 33.57 11.51 -2.77
N GLY A 671 34.28 12.59 -2.47
CA GLY A 671 34.00 13.92 -3.05
C GLY A 671 32.93 14.71 -2.30
N ASN A 672 32.51 15.85 -2.88
CA ASN A 672 31.56 16.76 -2.23
C ASN A 672 30.19 16.70 -2.93
N LEU A 673 29.24 16.00 -2.33
CA LEU A 673 27.85 15.94 -2.79
C LEU A 673 27.13 17.30 -2.64
N SER A 674 27.67 18.23 -1.84
CA SER A 674 27.28 19.65 -1.84
C SER A 674 27.93 20.35 -3.04
N ALA A 675 27.26 20.23 -4.20
CA ALA A 675 27.66 20.86 -5.46
C ALA A 675 26.48 21.63 -6.09
N LYS A 676 26.77 22.63 -6.94
CA LYS A 676 25.73 23.42 -7.62
C LYS A 676 24.93 22.59 -8.61
N LEU A 677 25.59 21.72 -9.37
CA LEU A 677 24.98 20.86 -10.38
C LEU A 677 25.24 19.40 -10.01
N ILE A 678 24.18 18.61 -9.83
CA ILE A 678 24.29 17.20 -9.45
C ILE A 678 23.68 16.34 -10.56
N TYR A 679 24.46 15.40 -11.10
CA TYR A 679 23.99 14.44 -12.09
C TYR A 679 24.09 13.00 -11.57
N LEU A 680 22.94 12.35 -11.41
CA LEU A 680 22.84 10.97 -10.94
C LEU A 680 22.33 10.08 -12.08
N MET A 681 23.04 9.00 -12.37
CA MET A 681 22.62 7.98 -13.33
C MET A 681 22.73 6.60 -12.66
N LEU A 682 21.77 6.33 -11.78
CA LEU A 682 21.72 5.14 -10.93
C LEU A 682 20.41 4.39 -11.16
N HIS A 683 20.26 3.22 -10.53
CA HIS A 683 18.95 2.56 -10.44
C HIS A 683 18.12 3.18 -9.33
N GLY A 684 16.82 3.32 -9.58
CA GLY A 684 15.83 3.66 -8.56
C GLY A 684 14.77 2.57 -8.48
N SER A 685 13.93 2.67 -7.45
CA SER A 685 12.88 1.69 -7.15
C SER A 685 11.57 2.43 -6.90
N ASP A 686 10.47 1.83 -7.34
CA ASP A 686 9.11 2.26 -6.99
C ASP A 686 8.74 1.88 -5.55
N THR A 687 9.29 0.77 -5.05
CA THR A 687 8.98 0.25 -3.71
C THR A 687 9.86 0.85 -2.60
N ASP A 688 11.03 1.43 -2.94
CA ASP A 688 11.90 2.14 -2.01
C ASP A 688 12.54 3.35 -2.69
N THR A 689 11.92 4.53 -2.51
CA THR A 689 12.43 5.79 -3.04
C THR A 689 13.49 6.45 -2.15
N SER A 690 13.82 5.85 -0.99
CA SER A 690 14.78 6.38 -0.01
C SER A 690 16.24 6.10 -0.39
N ARG A 691 16.45 5.30 -1.45
CA ARG A 691 17.76 4.82 -1.88
C ARG A 691 17.89 4.81 -3.41
N PHE A 692 19.10 5.02 -3.88
CA PHE A 692 19.51 4.72 -5.25
C PHE A 692 20.61 3.68 -5.26
N TRP A 693 20.53 2.80 -6.24
CA TRP A 693 21.37 1.62 -6.34
C TRP A 693 22.39 1.76 -7.46
N GLY A 694 23.63 1.47 -7.10
CA GLY A 694 24.76 1.33 -7.98
C GLY A 694 24.94 -0.10 -8.49
N GLU A 695 25.98 -0.30 -9.29
CA GLU A 695 26.42 -1.60 -9.81
C GLU A 695 27.94 -1.79 -9.66
N THR A 696 28.38 -3.04 -9.45
CA THR A 696 29.75 -3.53 -9.64
C THR A 696 29.82 -4.43 -10.90
N GLN A 697 30.93 -5.18 -11.11
CA GLN A 697 30.99 -6.26 -12.10
C GLN A 697 30.08 -7.45 -11.72
N GLY A 698 28.76 -7.26 -11.85
CA GLY A 698 27.76 -8.32 -11.73
C GLY A 698 26.78 -8.17 -10.57
N ASP A 699 27.05 -7.32 -9.58
CA ASP A 699 26.20 -7.14 -8.40
C ASP A 699 25.60 -5.73 -8.29
N MET A 700 24.48 -5.62 -7.59
CA MET A 700 23.90 -4.35 -7.16
C MET A 700 24.52 -3.90 -5.84
N LEU A 701 24.68 -2.60 -5.64
CA LEU A 701 25.19 -2.02 -4.40
C LEU A 701 24.39 -0.79 -3.99
N GLU A 702 24.28 -0.52 -2.69
CA GLU A 702 23.66 0.71 -2.21
C GLU A 702 24.61 1.89 -2.43
N ALA A 703 24.32 2.73 -3.43
CA ALA A 703 25.21 3.82 -3.83
C ALA A 703 24.88 5.14 -3.12
N MET A 704 23.60 5.37 -2.82
CA MET A 704 23.14 6.59 -2.16
C MET A 704 21.84 6.36 -1.40
N THR A 705 21.68 7.04 -0.26
CA THR A 705 20.46 7.09 0.53
C THR A 705 20.08 8.53 0.88
N VAL A 706 18.89 8.74 1.47
CA VAL A 706 18.49 10.04 2.03
C VAL A 706 19.50 10.62 3.01
N ASN A 707 20.28 9.79 3.71
CA ASN A 707 21.30 10.23 4.68
C ASN A 707 22.53 10.87 4.03
N ASN A 708 22.72 10.62 2.73
CA ASN A 708 23.81 11.25 1.99
C ASN A 708 23.47 12.67 1.54
N VAL A 709 22.19 13.05 1.51
CA VAL A 709 21.77 14.34 0.98
C VAL A 709 22.38 15.49 1.81
N PRO A 710 23.11 16.43 1.16
CA PRO A 710 23.73 17.54 1.87
C PRO A 710 22.67 18.48 2.41
N ASN A 711 22.80 18.91 3.67
CA ASN A 711 21.92 19.89 4.28
C ASN A 711 22.75 21.05 4.87
N PRO A 712 22.74 22.25 4.27
CA PRO A 712 21.92 22.66 3.13
C PRO A 712 22.48 22.24 1.75
N CYS A 713 21.61 22.11 0.73
CA CYS A 713 21.95 21.61 -0.60
C CYS A 713 22.09 22.72 -1.66
N GLY A 714 21.06 23.54 -1.93
CA GLY A 714 21.11 24.61 -2.94
C GLY A 714 21.29 24.19 -4.41
N ALA A 715 21.28 22.89 -4.75
CA ALA A 715 21.66 22.37 -6.06
C ALA A 715 20.53 22.37 -7.11
N ILE A 716 20.92 22.25 -8.39
CA ILE A 716 20.08 21.72 -9.47
C ILE A 716 20.47 20.24 -9.66
N VAL A 717 19.51 19.34 -9.47
CA VAL A 717 19.72 17.90 -9.56
C VAL A 717 19.02 17.33 -10.79
N PHE A 718 19.72 16.50 -11.56
CA PHE A 718 19.12 15.65 -12.59
C PHE A 718 19.41 14.18 -12.26
N ALA A 719 18.36 13.37 -12.20
CA ALA A 719 18.44 11.94 -11.91
C ALA A 719 17.84 11.12 -13.06
N GLY A 720 18.69 10.39 -13.77
CA GLY A 720 18.30 9.38 -14.75
C GLY A 720 17.95 8.04 -14.11
N CYS A 721 17.17 8.04 -13.03
CA CYS A 721 16.86 6.84 -12.25
C CYS A 721 15.39 6.43 -12.46
N CYS A 722 15.11 5.12 -12.52
CA CYS A 722 13.73 4.61 -12.50
C CYS A 722 12.98 5.15 -11.28
N TRP A 723 11.80 5.75 -11.49
CA TRP A 723 10.97 6.34 -10.43
C TRP A 723 11.71 7.36 -9.53
N GLY A 724 12.84 7.91 -9.98
CA GLY A 724 13.71 8.76 -9.14
C GLY A 724 13.08 10.10 -8.70
N ALA A 725 11.98 10.52 -9.33
CA ALA A 725 11.18 11.68 -8.94
C ALA A 725 9.72 11.31 -8.59
N LEU A 726 9.47 10.04 -8.26
CA LEU A 726 8.16 9.61 -7.77
C LEU A 726 7.96 10.13 -6.34
N THR A 727 6.90 10.91 -6.11
CA THR A 727 6.58 11.57 -4.82
C THR A 727 5.45 10.88 -4.06
N VAL A 728 5.05 9.70 -4.54
CA VAL A 728 4.01 8.84 -3.99
C VAL A 728 4.51 7.39 -4.01
N ARG A 729 3.89 6.48 -3.24
CA ARG A 729 4.24 5.06 -3.30
C ARG A 729 3.71 4.40 -4.58
N THR A 730 2.44 4.63 -4.85
CA THR A 730 1.73 3.99 -5.96
C THR A 730 2.16 4.54 -7.33
N ARG A 731 2.63 3.66 -8.21
CA ARG A 731 2.87 3.99 -9.62
C ARG A 731 1.57 4.27 -10.37
N ALA A 732 1.63 5.16 -11.36
CA ALA A 732 0.45 5.52 -12.15
C ALA A 732 -0.22 4.32 -12.83
N ALA A 733 0.58 3.34 -13.29
CA ALA A 733 0.09 2.14 -13.96
C ALA A 733 -0.93 1.35 -13.13
N VAL A 734 -0.69 1.25 -11.82
CA VAL A 734 -1.48 0.43 -10.88
C VAL A 734 -2.46 1.25 -10.04
N TYR A 735 -2.36 2.58 -10.08
CA TYR A 735 -3.30 3.48 -9.41
C TYR A 735 -4.71 3.36 -10.01
N ARG A 736 -5.73 3.18 -9.17
CA ARG A 736 -7.14 3.24 -9.55
C ARG A 736 -7.75 4.56 -9.06
N ALA A 737 -8.60 5.15 -9.90
CA ALA A 737 -9.22 6.42 -9.56
C ALA A 737 -10.09 6.28 -8.30
N GLY A 738 -9.82 7.09 -7.27
CA GLY A 738 -10.50 6.99 -5.98
C GLY A 738 -9.65 6.35 -4.89
N ASP A 739 -8.56 5.65 -5.24
CA ASP A 739 -7.59 5.17 -4.26
C ASP A 739 -6.93 6.35 -3.54
N PRO A 740 -6.65 6.22 -2.22
CA PRO A 740 -5.90 7.22 -1.50
C PRO A 740 -4.48 7.36 -2.07
N ILE A 741 -4.06 8.60 -2.28
CA ILE A 741 -2.71 8.90 -2.72
C ILE A 741 -1.77 8.83 -1.52
N GLN A 742 -0.90 7.82 -1.50
CA GLN A 742 0.11 7.65 -0.45
C GLN A 742 1.35 8.47 -0.78
N VAL A 743 1.41 9.70 -0.25
CA VAL A 743 2.56 10.60 -0.39
C VAL A 743 3.75 10.07 0.44
N VAL A 744 4.96 10.19 -0.10
CA VAL A 744 6.19 9.89 0.65
C VAL A 744 6.75 11.15 1.31
N THR A 745 7.43 10.99 2.43
CA THR A 745 8.07 12.10 3.18
C THR A 745 9.53 12.29 2.76
N PRO A 746 10.21 13.39 3.15
CA PRO A 746 11.65 13.56 2.92
C PRO A 746 12.54 12.45 3.48
N ALA A 747 12.12 11.78 4.56
CA ALA A 747 12.84 10.64 5.12
C ALA A 747 12.73 9.37 4.24
N GLN A 748 11.75 9.32 3.35
CA GLN A 748 11.41 8.17 2.53
C GLN A 748 11.76 8.36 1.06
N SER A 749 12.20 9.55 0.64
CA SER A 749 12.49 9.87 -0.77
C SER A 749 13.76 10.71 -0.91
N VAL A 750 14.70 10.24 -1.75
CA VAL A 750 15.91 10.99 -2.08
C VAL A 750 15.57 12.35 -2.70
N ALA A 751 14.61 12.39 -3.62
CA ALA A 751 14.17 13.63 -4.26
C ALA A 751 13.61 14.64 -3.24
N LEU A 752 12.71 14.19 -2.36
CA LEU A 752 12.13 15.08 -1.34
C LEU A 752 13.14 15.48 -0.26
N SER A 753 14.11 14.62 0.06
CA SER A 753 15.23 14.97 0.95
C SER A 753 16.06 16.12 0.36
N PHE A 754 16.39 16.06 -0.93
CA PHE A 754 17.08 17.17 -1.62
C PHE A 754 16.27 18.48 -1.57
N LEU A 755 14.97 18.43 -1.82
CA LEU A 755 14.10 19.61 -1.74
C LEU A 755 13.98 20.15 -0.32
N ALA A 756 13.84 19.28 0.69
CA ALA A 756 13.82 19.66 2.11
C ALA A 756 15.14 20.26 2.60
N ALA A 757 16.24 19.97 1.91
CA ALA A 757 17.56 20.57 2.10
C ALA A 757 17.77 21.85 1.29
N GLY A 758 16.77 22.30 0.53
CA GLY A 758 16.79 23.56 -0.23
C GLY A 758 17.41 23.45 -1.62
N ALA A 759 17.36 22.27 -2.27
CA ALA A 759 17.65 22.18 -3.70
C ALA A 759 16.69 23.06 -4.51
N ASN A 760 17.19 23.77 -5.53
CA ASN A 760 16.36 24.62 -6.39
C ASN A 760 15.41 23.78 -7.25
N ALA A 761 15.91 22.66 -7.76
CA ALA A 761 15.13 21.69 -8.51
C ALA A 761 15.71 20.28 -8.41
N PHE A 762 14.82 19.30 -8.50
CA PHE A 762 15.13 17.89 -8.73
C PHE A 762 14.36 17.41 -9.96
N VAL A 763 15.08 17.09 -11.03
CA VAL A 763 14.52 16.58 -12.29
C VAL A 763 14.74 15.07 -12.36
N GLY A 764 13.68 14.30 -12.59
CA GLY A 764 13.76 12.84 -12.68
C GLY A 764 12.49 12.19 -13.22
N CYS A 765 12.49 10.86 -13.28
CA CYS A 765 11.37 10.09 -13.85
C CYS A 765 10.31 9.74 -12.80
N THR A 766 9.04 9.76 -13.19
CA THR A 766 7.90 9.18 -12.45
C THR A 766 7.64 7.72 -12.83
N GLY A 767 8.39 7.17 -13.78
CA GLY A 767 8.31 5.79 -14.29
C GLY A 767 9.70 5.13 -14.41
N ALA A 768 9.72 3.87 -14.86
CA ALA A 768 10.91 3.12 -15.22
C ALA A 768 11.68 3.83 -16.35
N HIS A 769 12.95 4.11 -16.09
CA HIS A 769 13.83 4.86 -16.97
C HIS A 769 14.63 3.93 -17.89
N TYR A 770 14.71 4.30 -19.16
CA TYR A 770 15.47 3.55 -20.18
C TYR A 770 16.67 4.36 -20.65
N SER A 771 17.83 3.71 -20.68
CA SER A 771 19.11 4.33 -21.03
C SER A 771 19.94 3.40 -21.93
N PRO A 772 20.81 3.94 -22.79
CA PRO A 772 21.76 3.14 -23.55
C PRO A 772 22.69 2.29 -22.68
N MET A 773 23.02 1.09 -23.15
CA MET A 773 23.98 0.18 -22.50
C MET A 773 25.21 -0.09 -23.37
N ASP A 774 25.05 -0.14 -24.69
CA ASP A 774 26.11 -0.42 -25.66
C ASP A 774 25.82 0.22 -27.04
N GLY A 775 26.84 0.24 -27.91
CA GLY A 775 26.71 0.74 -29.29
C GLY A 775 26.69 2.26 -29.44
N ASP A 776 25.94 2.77 -30.43
CA ASP A 776 25.67 4.21 -30.56
C ASP A 776 24.92 4.67 -29.31
N LEU A 777 25.50 5.55 -28.49
CA LEU A 777 24.95 5.92 -27.18
C LEU A 777 23.91 7.05 -27.24
N ASN A 778 23.46 7.45 -28.45
CA ASN A 778 22.54 8.56 -28.65
C ASN A 778 21.08 8.13 -28.85
N PHE A 779 20.54 7.29 -27.96
CA PHE A 779 19.13 6.84 -27.97
C PHE A 779 18.53 6.79 -26.55
N PHE A 780 17.23 6.49 -26.45
CA PHE A 780 16.48 6.45 -25.19
C PHE A 780 16.70 7.71 -24.33
N GLY A 781 17.11 7.58 -23.06
CA GLY A 781 17.23 8.71 -22.14
C GLY A 781 18.36 9.70 -22.47
N ALA A 782 19.39 9.27 -23.21
CA ALA A 782 20.61 10.07 -23.40
C ALA A 782 20.37 11.43 -24.09
N PRO A 783 19.59 11.54 -25.18
CA PRO A 783 19.26 12.83 -25.79
C PRO A 783 18.52 13.78 -24.82
N MET A 784 17.62 13.27 -23.97
CA MET A 784 16.88 14.08 -22.99
C MET A 784 17.84 14.68 -21.95
N HIS A 785 18.76 13.86 -21.43
CA HIS A 785 19.74 14.29 -20.43
C HIS A 785 20.69 15.35 -21.00
N SER A 786 21.20 15.11 -22.21
CA SER A 786 22.09 16.04 -22.91
C SER A 786 21.40 17.38 -23.19
N ALA A 787 20.16 17.34 -23.69
CA ALA A 787 19.38 18.54 -23.96
C ALA A 787 19.09 19.35 -22.70
N PHE A 788 18.74 18.70 -21.58
CA PHE A 788 18.52 19.38 -20.31
C PHE A 788 19.76 20.17 -19.87
N TRP A 789 20.92 19.51 -19.78
CA TRP A 789 22.15 20.16 -19.34
C TRP A 789 22.62 21.26 -20.30
N LYS A 790 22.44 21.07 -21.61
CA LYS A 790 22.68 22.13 -22.61
C LYS A 790 21.88 23.39 -22.30
N HIS A 791 20.60 23.28 -21.95
CA HIS A 791 19.76 24.44 -21.64
C HIS A 791 20.09 25.05 -20.27
N VAL A 792 20.38 24.24 -19.25
CA VAL A 792 20.88 24.74 -17.94
C VAL A 792 22.15 25.56 -18.12
N ASN A 793 23.12 25.06 -18.90
CA ASN A 793 24.37 25.77 -19.18
C ASN A 793 24.16 27.08 -19.96
N ALA A 794 23.09 27.16 -20.76
CA ALA A 794 22.68 28.37 -21.45
C ALA A 794 21.97 29.39 -20.53
N GLY A 795 21.90 29.11 -19.22
CA GLY A 795 21.31 29.98 -18.20
C GLY A 795 19.80 29.83 -18.06
N LYS A 796 19.20 28.79 -18.65
CA LYS A 796 17.77 28.48 -18.46
C LYS A 796 17.53 27.94 -17.05
N ARG A 797 16.39 28.33 -16.47
CA ARG A 797 15.93 27.77 -15.18
C ARG A 797 15.53 26.31 -15.36
N PRO A 798 15.62 25.45 -14.32
CA PRO A 798 15.38 24.01 -14.47
C PRO A 798 14.05 23.63 -15.14
N ALA A 799 12.94 24.31 -14.80
CA ALA A 799 11.65 24.06 -15.44
C ALA A 799 11.69 24.38 -16.94
N GLU A 800 12.22 25.56 -17.32
CA GLU A 800 12.41 25.95 -18.72
C GLU A 800 13.36 25.00 -19.47
N ALA A 801 14.45 24.57 -18.81
CA ALA A 801 15.43 23.68 -19.39
C ALA A 801 14.83 22.30 -19.69
N LEU A 802 14.01 21.75 -18.79
CA LEU A 802 13.31 20.49 -19.04
C LEU A 802 12.28 20.62 -20.16
N PHE A 803 11.51 21.71 -20.18
CA PHE A 803 10.55 21.97 -21.24
C PHE A 803 11.22 22.04 -22.62
N GLN A 804 12.32 22.80 -22.73
CA GLN A 804 13.06 22.91 -23.98
C GLN A 804 13.79 21.60 -24.34
N ALA A 805 14.22 20.81 -23.35
CA ALA A 805 14.76 19.48 -23.57
C ALA A 805 13.72 18.53 -24.18
N LYS A 806 12.46 18.57 -23.71
CA LYS A 806 11.35 17.81 -24.31
C LYS A 806 11.11 18.22 -25.77
N ILE A 807 11.16 19.52 -26.08
CA ILE A 807 11.04 20.00 -27.46
C ILE A 807 12.19 19.51 -28.34
N ASP A 808 13.43 19.58 -27.84
CA ASP A 808 14.60 19.09 -28.57
C ASP A 808 14.53 17.56 -28.76
N TYR A 809 14.03 16.82 -27.77
CA TYR A 809 13.80 15.38 -27.84
C TYR A 809 12.78 15.01 -28.92
N ILE A 810 11.61 15.65 -28.94
CA ILE A 810 10.56 15.40 -29.95
C ILE A 810 11.10 15.56 -31.37
N LYS A 811 11.93 16.59 -31.63
CA LYS A 811 12.51 16.84 -32.96
C LYS A 811 13.45 15.72 -33.44
N GLY A 812 14.02 14.95 -32.51
CA GLY A 812 14.92 13.85 -32.78
C GLY A 812 14.25 12.47 -32.80
N MET A 813 12.96 12.37 -32.45
CA MET A 813 12.26 11.08 -32.39
C MET A 813 11.98 10.52 -33.81
N PRO A 814 12.25 9.22 -34.07
CA PRO A 814 12.95 8.31 -33.18
C PRO A 814 14.49 8.48 -33.25
N HIS A 815 15.16 8.35 -32.10
CA HIS A 815 16.60 8.51 -31.95
C HIS A 815 17.35 7.22 -32.36
N GLY A 816 17.30 6.89 -33.66
CA GLY A 816 18.04 5.77 -34.25
C GLY A 816 17.46 4.38 -34.00
N ARG A 817 16.40 4.27 -33.18
CA ARG A 817 15.71 3.01 -32.85
C ARG A 817 14.35 2.95 -33.54
N THR A 818 13.98 1.80 -34.10
CA THR A 818 12.79 1.72 -34.99
C THR A 818 11.86 0.56 -34.70
N LYS A 819 12.20 -0.32 -33.75
CA LYS A 819 11.26 -1.34 -33.28
C LYS A 819 10.13 -0.66 -32.52
N ILE A 820 8.96 -1.28 -32.54
CA ILE A 820 7.75 -0.67 -31.99
C ILE A 820 7.84 -0.43 -30.49
N GLU A 821 8.48 -1.36 -29.77
CA GLU A 821 8.76 -1.26 -28.34
C GLU A 821 9.73 -0.12 -28.04
N GLU A 822 10.73 0.09 -28.91
CA GLU A 822 11.71 1.17 -28.77
C GLU A 822 11.06 2.54 -29.00
N ILE A 823 10.17 2.66 -30.00
CA ILE A 823 9.38 3.88 -30.24
C ILE A 823 8.43 4.15 -29.06
N ALA A 824 7.82 3.12 -28.49
CA ALA A 824 6.99 3.24 -27.29
C ALA A 824 7.80 3.77 -26.09
N ILE A 825 9.03 3.28 -25.91
CA ILE A 825 9.96 3.78 -24.88
C ILE A 825 10.26 5.26 -25.07
N GLU A 826 10.50 5.74 -26.30
CA GLU A 826 10.75 7.16 -26.53
C GLU A 826 9.53 8.05 -26.20
N ASN A 827 8.31 7.57 -26.50
CA ASN A 827 7.09 8.27 -26.10
C ASN A 827 6.94 8.35 -24.57
N LYS A 828 7.33 7.28 -23.86
CA LYS A 828 7.38 7.28 -22.40
C LYS A 828 8.38 8.29 -21.85
N ILE A 829 9.60 8.28 -22.38
CA ILE A 829 10.69 9.17 -21.94
C ILE A 829 10.28 10.64 -22.04
N LEU A 830 9.60 11.01 -23.13
CA LEU A 830 9.10 12.36 -23.32
C LEU A 830 8.19 12.84 -22.16
N ARG A 831 7.38 11.94 -21.60
CA ARG A 831 6.29 12.28 -20.66
C ARG A 831 6.62 12.01 -19.20
N GLN A 832 7.53 11.10 -18.90
CA GLN A 832 7.82 10.65 -17.53
C GLN A 832 8.76 11.58 -16.74
N PHE A 833 9.53 12.45 -17.40
CA PHE A 833 10.39 13.40 -16.68
C PHE A 833 9.57 14.58 -16.13
N THR A 834 9.74 14.85 -14.84
CA THR A 834 9.13 15.97 -14.11
C THR A 834 10.19 16.85 -13.45
N CYS A 835 9.84 18.11 -13.18
CA CYS A 835 10.67 19.07 -12.45
C CYS A 835 10.06 19.35 -11.08
N LEU A 836 10.67 18.79 -10.03
CA LEU A 836 10.28 19.03 -8.65
C LEU A 836 11.08 20.21 -8.06
N GLY A 837 10.50 20.91 -7.08
CA GLY A 837 11.01 22.16 -6.51
C GLY A 837 10.43 23.40 -7.20
N LEU A 838 10.90 24.58 -6.79
CA LEU A 838 10.50 25.83 -7.44
C LEU A 838 10.95 25.82 -8.90
N GLY A 839 12.23 25.51 -9.15
CA GLY A 839 12.77 25.38 -10.50
C GLY A 839 12.84 26.67 -11.32
N TRP A 840 12.79 27.83 -10.64
CA TRP A 840 12.79 29.18 -11.23
C TRP A 840 13.84 30.12 -10.65
#